data_AF-A0A1M5SRP9-F1
#
_entry.id   AF-A0A1M5SRP9-F1
#
_cell.length_a   1.000
_cell.length_b   1.000
_cell.length_c   1.000
_cell.angle_alpha   90.00
_cell.angle_beta   90.00
_cell.angle_gamma   90.00
#
_symmetry.space_group_name_H-M   'P 1'
#
loop_
_entity.id
_entity.type
_entity.pdbx_description
1 polymer ?
#
loop_
_entity_poly.entity_id
_entity_poly.type
_entity_poly.pdbx_seq_one_letter_code
_entity_poly.pdbx_strand_id
1 'polypeptide(L)'
;MKRSNLTLKSNIYVRTRELDKDKNFHKHVLDKEAIKSLIYYGSLNEYSDLTPNQREIMEKGASCSYNKDEIPYGLVEDKNGELHWECRCENIDCKIFYTCRPELSKKDIEDIREDLPIEEEKEEDIINLATIRRIKDEEVKAEISATIQEAHIGPLPRKDDVEIEEIIQKKAISIETKDMIPLVRGEEVEQERIVTSSVEDRIFVNAGPGTGKTHTLINRIKYITVEEQSVEPQELMVLCFSRTAIGEINDRLSKNVFQDRNLYRLNMLDVRTFDSFATYLIKFLEPEMDLKGKEYDERIEIAIELMKKNPDVLMNYKHIIIDEIQDLVGVRARLVKTILETSNCGFTLFGDTCQSIYNYQVKDKLNEMDTNAFYNWILTSYLEDLKCYELKHNFRQEQNLAMITEEIRESILEDSSTRQKELILERLDSFKHLGKTYKISNTIENFKHDKISFLCRNNGQALKVSNQLSNQGIGHKLLKSANFKVLDRWIGECFSGSEKLISYQKFNEKCKFILNLEENEVQHRWDILKEIEEGKSSKLDVEELSFKLSYKKHMYENLCINRESKVEVSTIHRAKGREFERVILLNDNIFVEEDSENIEDENKIYYVALTRPREEMYTISLGERNRIKKSNDNNGRGRWYETYWNFNKKKHTLVSIEVGREKDIDTLSFVSDTFLGLKSDVEFNQKYILNNIAKNDEVVLRLVEKNGMAVGYDIYHEDIKIGKMSNEFLAEFYGVLRENYRIPSKEAKFFPPTITDVYIDEICTYVLDRESIMEESNEYISRGLWNGITLTGFGKCRYKTTY
;
A
#
# COMPACT_ATOMS: atom_id res chain seq x y z
N MET A 1 -34.08 -43.34 4.69
CA MET A 1 -32.78 -43.74 4.09
C MET A 1 -32.90 -45.04 3.30
N LYS A 2 -33.10 -44.98 1.97
CA LYS A 2 -32.74 -46.10 1.08
C LYS A 2 -31.22 -46.27 1.17
N ARG A 3 -30.73 -47.50 1.28
CA ARG A 3 -29.29 -47.79 1.32
C ARG A 3 -28.65 -47.25 0.04
N SER A 4 -27.92 -46.15 0.16
CA SER A 4 -27.03 -45.70 -0.89
C SER A 4 -26.05 -46.82 -1.19
N ASN A 5 -26.01 -47.24 -2.45
CA ASN A 5 -25.00 -48.17 -2.99
C ASN A 5 -23.67 -47.46 -3.26
N LEU A 6 -23.54 -46.19 -2.86
CA LEU A 6 -22.35 -45.38 -2.98
C LEU A 6 -21.63 -45.34 -1.64
N THR A 7 -20.41 -45.84 -1.64
CA THR A 7 -19.52 -45.73 -0.47
C THR A 7 -18.82 -44.38 -0.56
N LEU A 8 -19.05 -43.47 0.37
CA LEU A 8 -18.27 -42.23 0.47
C LEU A 8 -16.83 -42.61 0.87
N LYS A 9 -15.94 -42.72 -0.11
CA LYS A 9 -14.50 -42.67 0.18
C LYS A 9 -14.16 -41.23 0.57
N SER A 10 -13.71 -41.05 1.79
CA SER A 10 -12.99 -39.85 2.19
C SER A 10 -11.81 -39.65 1.24
N ASN A 11 -11.67 -38.47 0.65
CA ASN A 11 -10.59 -38.10 -0.28
C ASN A 11 -9.22 -37.97 0.42
N ILE A 12 -9.09 -38.46 1.66
CA ILE A 12 -7.87 -38.43 2.44
C ILE A 12 -6.98 -39.59 1.97
N TYR A 13 -6.16 -39.31 0.96
CA TYR A 13 -5.07 -40.20 0.59
C TYR A 13 -3.81 -39.82 1.36
N VAL A 14 -3.32 -40.73 2.20
CA VAL A 14 -2.08 -40.51 2.95
C VAL A 14 -0.90 -40.59 1.98
N ARG A 15 -0.22 -39.45 1.79
CA ARG A 15 0.99 -39.37 0.97
C ARG A 15 2.09 -40.22 1.57
N THR A 16 2.80 -40.93 0.72
CA THR A 16 3.95 -41.77 1.08
C THR A 16 5.28 -41.09 0.76
N ARG A 17 5.25 -40.01 -0.04
CA ARG A 17 6.41 -39.21 -0.46
C ARG A 17 6.07 -37.71 -0.57
N GLU A 18 7.08 -36.91 -0.90
CA GLU A 18 6.93 -35.51 -1.33
C GLU A 18 5.98 -35.38 -2.53
N LEU A 19 5.29 -34.25 -2.65
CA LEU A 19 4.11 -34.09 -3.51
C LEU A 19 4.52 -34.37 -4.96
N ASP A 20 5.54 -33.66 -5.44
CA ASP A 20 6.18 -33.81 -6.75
C ASP A 20 6.67 -35.23 -7.07
N LYS A 21 6.99 -36.04 -6.06
CA LYS A 21 7.55 -37.40 -6.21
C LYS A 21 6.53 -38.52 -5.96
N ASP A 22 5.34 -38.24 -5.46
CA ASP A 22 4.31 -39.24 -5.15
C ASP A 22 3.38 -39.49 -6.34
N LYS A 23 3.91 -40.18 -7.36
CA LYS A 23 3.13 -40.59 -8.55
C LYS A 23 1.90 -41.44 -8.22
N ASN A 24 1.88 -42.09 -7.06
CA ASN A 24 0.72 -42.89 -6.66
C ASN A 24 -0.40 -41.98 -6.13
N PHE A 25 -0.06 -41.03 -5.26
CA PHE A 25 -0.98 -39.97 -4.85
C PHE A 25 -1.54 -39.21 -6.06
N HIS A 26 -0.69 -38.80 -7.00
CA HIS A 26 -1.12 -38.06 -8.19
C HIS A 26 -2.19 -38.78 -9.00
N LYS A 27 -2.14 -40.11 -9.12
CA LYS A 27 -3.14 -40.90 -9.86
C LYS A 27 -4.52 -40.90 -9.20
N HIS A 28 -4.59 -40.59 -7.90
CA HIS A 28 -5.81 -40.57 -7.10
C HIS A 28 -6.41 -39.16 -6.95
N VAL A 29 -5.75 -38.11 -7.46
CA VAL A 29 -6.28 -36.74 -7.44
C VAL A 29 -7.30 -36.59 -8.58
N LEU A 30 -8.57 -36.37 -8.22
CA LEU A 30 -9.68 -36.22 -9.18
C LEU A 30 -10.33 -34.83 -9.15
N ASP A 31 -9.76 -33.88 -8.40
CA ASP A 31 -10.21 -32.49 -8.41
C ASP A 31 -9.54 -31.69 -9.55
N LYS A 32 -10.33 -30.92 -10.30
CA LYS A 32 -9.85 -30.22 -11.51
C LYS A 32 -8.82 -29.13 -11.20
N GLU A 33 -9.03 -28.35 -10.15
CA GLU A 33 -8.11 -27.26 -9.78
C GLU A 33 -6.85 -27.81 -9.12
N ALA A 34 -6.95 -28.91 -8.37
CA ALA A 34 -5.80 -29.65 -7.85
C ALA A 34 -4.96 -30.28 -8.99
N ILE A 35 -5.58 -30.88 -9.99
CA ILE A 35 -4.87 -31.41 -11.18
C ILE A 35 -4.16 -30.27 -11.93
N LYS A 36 -4.84 -29.13 -12.16
CA LYS A 36 -4.22 -27.93 -12.76
C LYS A 36 -3.04 -27.43 -11.94
N SER A 37 -3.18 -27.40 -10.62
CA SER A 37 -2.10 -26.99 -9.71
C SER A 37 -0.91 -27.94 -9.83
N LEU A 38 -1.13 -29.26 -9.84
CA LEU A 38 -0.05 -30.24 -10.01
C LEU A 38 0.63 -30.13 -11.38
N ILE A 39 -0.11 -29.80 -12.45
CA ILE A 39 0.47 -29.52 -13.77
C ILE A 39 1.28 -28.22 -13.73
N TYR A 40 0.73 -27.15 -13.14
CA TYR A 40 1.37 -25.84 -13.02
C TYR A 40 2.70 -25.92 -12.25
N TYR A 41 2.73 -26.68 -11.16
CA TYR A 41 3.94 -26.93 -10.36
C TYR A 41 4.85 -28.01 -10.95
N GLY A 42 4.57 -28.53 -12.14
CA GLY A 42 5.42 -29.51 -12.85
C GLY A 42 5.44 -30.91 -12.22
N SER A 43 4.52 -31.20 -11.29
CA SER A 43 4.38 -32.49 -10.59
C SER A 43 3.60 -33.53 -11.42
N LEU A 44 2.82 -33.08 -12.40
CA LEU A 44 2.14 -33.89 -13.42
C LEU A 44 2.41 -33.33 -14.81
N ASN A 45 2.80 -34.17 -15.77
CA ASN A 45 2.82 -33.77 -17.19
C ASN A 45 1.45 -33.99 -17.84
N GLU A 46 0.87 -32.91 -18.38
CA GLU A 46 -0.47 -32.92 -18.99
C GLU A 46 -0.61 -33.86 -20.20
N TYR A 47 0.50 -34.22 -20.86
CA TYR A 47 0.49 -35.08 -22.05
C TYR A 47 0.83 -36.55 -21.77
N SER A 48 1.57 -36.86 -20.71
CA SER A 48 2.05 -38.22 -20.44
C SER A 48 1.53 -38.84 -19.16
N ASP A 49 1.19 -38.05 -18.15
CA ASP A 49 1.02 -38.56 -16.78
C ASP A 49 -0.44 -38.61 -16.31
N LEU A 50 -1.37 -37.99 -17.04
CA LEU A 50 -2.79 -37.99 -16.70
C LEU A 50 -3.44 -39.36 -16.96
N THR A 51 -4.12 -39.87 -15.93
CA THR A 51 -4.99 -41.05 -16.07
C THR A 51 -6.18 -40.74 -17.01
N PRO A 52 -6.85 -41.76 -17.59
CA PRO A 52 -8.03 -41.54 -18.43
C PRO A 52 -9.10 -40.67 -17.75
N ASN A 53 -9.35 -40.89 -16.46
CA ASN A 53 -10.33 -40.11 -15.68
C ASN A 53 -9.89 -38.67 -15.47
N GLN A 54 -8.60 -38.42 -15.21
CA GLN A 54 -8.07 -37.06 -15.09
C GLN A 54 -8.12 -36.31 -16.42
N ARG A 55 -7.83 -36.99 -17.53
CA ARG A 55 -8.02 -36.42 -18.88
C ARG A 55 -9.48 -36.05 -19.11
N GLU A 56 -10.40 -36.93 -18.76
CA GLU A 56 -11.83 -36.65 -18.89
C GLU A 56 -12.29 -35.49 -17.99
N ILE A 57 -11.78 -35.36 -16.75
CA ILE A 57 -12.05 -34.20 -15.87
C ILE A 57 -11.50 -32.90 -16.46
N MET A 58 -10.31 -32.94 -17.06
CA MET A 58 -9.68 -31.77 -17.68
C MET A 58 -10.41 -31.33 -18.96
N GLU A 59 -10.89 -32.29 -19.76
CA GLU A 59 -11.64 -32.04 -21.00
C GLU A 59 -13.11 -31.66 -20.74
N LYS A 60 -13.79 -32.37 -19.84
CA LYS A 60 -15.25 -32.28 -19.64
C LYS A 60 -15.69 -31.53 -18.38
N GLY A 61 -14.77 -31.14 -17.49
CA GLY A 61 -15.08 -30.68 -16.12
C GLY A 61 -16.37 -29.87 -16.04
N ALA A 62 -17.40 -30.51 -15.50
CA ALA A 62 -18.78 -30.23 -15.85
C ALA A 62 -19.40 -29.18 -14.92
N SER A 63 -19.20 -27.91 -15.26
CA SER A 63 -20.06 -26.82 -14.81
C SER A 63 -21.46 -26.99 -15.41
N CYS A 64 -22.51 -26.61 -14.68
CA CYS A 64 -23.86 -26.62 -15.25
C CYS A 64 -23.96 -25.61 -16.41
N SER A 65 -24.55 -26.02 -17.54
CA SER A 65 -24.81 -25.11 -18.66
C SER A 65 -25.73 -23.94 -18.30
N TYR A 66 -26.51 -24.07 -17.21
CA TYR A 66 -27.47 -23.07 -16.72
C TYR A 66 -27.01 -22.36 -15.44
N ASN A 67 -25.99 -22.87 -14.75
CA ASN A 67 -25.36 -22.24 -13.59
C ASN A 67 -23.85 -22.48 -13.63
N LYS A 68 -23.11 -21.55 -14.28
CA LYS A 68 -21.69 -21.73 -14.56
C LYS A 68 -20.80 -21.63 -13.31
N ASP A 69 -21.34 -21.07 -12.23
CA ASP A 69 -20.63 -20.87 -10.96
C ASP A 69 -20.74 -22.10 -10.04
N GLU A 70 -21.57 -23.08 -10.40
CA GLU A 70 -21.68 -24.36 -9.70
C GLU A 70 -21.12 -25.52 -10.54
N ILE A 71 -20.49 -26.48 -9.86
CA ILE A 71 -20.04 -27.75 -10.43
C ILE A 71 -20.96 -28.86 -9.87
N PRO A 72 -22.19 -29.01 -10.38
CA PRO A 72 -23.10 -29.99 -9.82
C PRO A 72 -22.80 -31.41 -10.31
N TYR A 73 -21.87 -31.61 -11.25
CA TYR A 73 -21.53 -32.93 -11.77
C TYR A 73 -20.20 -33.39 -11.20
N GLY A 74 -20.15 -34.61 -10.68
CA GLY A 74 -18.93 -35.22 -10.16
C GLY A 74 -18.82 -36.69 -10.53
N LEU A 75 -17.61 -37.24 -10.49
CA LEU A 75 -17.39 -38.67 -10.66
C LEU A 75 -17.75 -39.42 -9.37
N VAL A 76 -18.48 -40.52 -9.51
CA VAL A 76 -18.93 -41.36 -8.41
C VAL A 76 -18.62 -42.82 -8.72
N GLU A 77 -18.04 -43.52 -7.74
CA GLU A 77 -17.66 -44.94 -7.84
C GLU A 77 -18.89 -45.81 -7.56
N ASP A 78 -19.29 -46.63 -8.52
CA ASP A 78 -20.38 -47.59 -8.34
C ASP A 78 -19.96 -48.80 -7.49
N LYS A 79 -20.91 -49.69 -7.21
CA LYS A 79 -20.70 -50.92 -6.41
C LYS A 79 -19.69 -51.92 -7.02
N ASN A 80 -19.29 -51.74 -8.27
CA ASN A 80 -18.30 -52.57 -8.97
C ASN A 80 -16.93 -51.88 -9.04
N GLY A 81 -16.78 -50.65 -8.52
CA GLY A 81 -15.54 -49.88 -8.57
C GLY A 81 -15.36 -49.05 -9.83
N GLU A 82 -16.39 -48.92 -10.67
CA GLU A 82 -16.33 -48.10 -11.89
C GLU A 82 -16.80 -46.67 -11.61
N LEU A 83 -16.08 -45.69 -12.14
CA LEU A 83 -16.39 -44.26 -11.97
C LEU A 83 -17.30 -43.77 -13.09
N HIS A 84 -18.44 -43.17 -12.73
CA HIS A 84 -19.40 -42.57 -13.66
C HIS A 84 -19.74 -41.14 -13.24
N TRP A 85 -20.11 -40.28 -14.20
CA TRP A 85 -20.55 -38.93 -13.91
C TRP A 85 -21.98 -38.92 -13.37
N GLU A 86 -22.17 -38.32 -12.21
CA GLU A 86 -23.46 -38.18 -11.56
C GLU A 86 -23.76 -36.69 -11.29
N CYS A 87 -24.99 -36.26 -11.60
CA CYS A 87 -25.45 -34.93 -11.22
C CYS A 87 -25.86 -34.95 -9.76
N ARG A 88 -25.40 -33.96 -9.00
CA ARG A 88 -25.68 -33.68 -7.59
C ARG A 88 -26.20 -32.26 -7.39
N CYS A 89 -26.76 -31.65 -8.42
CA CYS A 89 -27.42 -30.35 -8.31
C CYS A 89 -28.46 -30.38 -7.19
N GLU A 90 -28.44 -29.38 -6.32
CA GLU A 90 -29.42 -29.19 -5.23
C GLU A 90 -30.44 -28.09 -5.55
N ASN A 91 -30.25 -27.37 -6.67
CA ASN A 91 -31.18 -26.36 -7.15
C ASN A 91 -32.43 -27.00 -7.77
N ILE A 92 -33.35 -27.43 -6.90
CA ILE A 92 -34.63 -28.06 -7.23
C ILE A 92 -35.55 -27.18 -8.09
N ASP A 93 -35.35 -25.86 -8.08
CA ASP A 93 -36.12 -24.89 -8.87
C ASP A 93 -35.58 -24.73 -10.30
N CYS A 94 -34.50 -25.44 -10.66
CA CYS A 94 -33.98 -25.48 -12.02
C CYS A 94 -34.98 -26.11 -13.00
N LYS A 95 -35.24 -25.42 -14.13
CA LYS A 95 -36.23 -25.83 -15.14
C LYS A 95 -36.00 -27.21 -15.76
N ILE A 96 -34.76 -27.72 -15.71
CA ILE A 96 -34.39 -29.04 -16.23
C ILE A 96 -33.97 -30.02 -15.12
N PHE A 97 -34.24 -29.69 -13.85
CA PHE A 97 -33.81 -30.48 -12.70
C PHE A 97 -34.21 -31.96 -12.83
N TYR A 98 -35.47 -32.24 -13.18
CA TYR A 98 -35.96 -33.61 -13.37
C TYR A 98 -35.33 -34.35 -14.56
N THR A 99 -34.77 -33.63 -15.52
CA THR A 99 -34.00 -34.23 -16.62
C THR A 99 -32.59 -34.60 -16.16
N CYS A 100 -32.00 -33.82 -15.24
CA CYS A 100 -30.65 -34.04 -14.72
C CYS A 100 -30.59 -34.96 -13.49
N ARG A 101 -31.66 -35.02 -12.69
CA ARG A 101 -31.84 -35.82 -11.47
C ARG A 101 -33.11 -36.69 -11.56
N PRO A 102 -33.26 -37.55 -12.59
CA PRO A 102 -34.47 -38.35 -12.79
C PRO A 102 -34.74 -39.36 -11.65
N GLU A 103 -33.74 -39.64 -10.82
CA GLU A 103 -33.82 -40.56 -9.69
C GLU A 103 -34.49 -39.98 -8.44
N LEU A 104 -34.63 -38.66 -8.33
CA LEU A 104 -35.30 -38.01 -7.20
C LEU A 104 -36.82 -37.95 -7.41
N SER A 105 -37.57 -38.55 -6.49
CA SER A 105 -39.05 -38.45 -6.49
C SER A 105 -39.50 -37.13 -5.88
N LYS A 106 -40.77 -36.73 -6.13
CA LYS A 106 -41.35 -35.54 -5.50
C LYS A 106 -41.26 -35.57 -3.96
N LYS A 107 -41.32 -36.76 -3.36
CA LYS A 107 -41.21 -36.94 -1.91
C LYS A 107 -39.77 -36.73 -1.42
N ASP A 108 -38.76 -37.14 -2.18
CA ASP A 108 -37.36 -36.91 -1.84
C ASP A 108 -37.00 -35.41 -1.88
N ILE A 109 -37.74 -34.59 -2.64
CA ILE A 109 -37.58 -33.13 -2.71
C ILE A 109 -38.22 -32.42 -1.52
N GLU A 110 -39.35 -32.92 -1.01
CA GLU A 110 -39.97 -32.39 0.22
C GLU A 110 -39.06 -32.60 1.43
N ASP A 111 -38.42 -33.77 1.54
CA ASP A 111 -37.43 -34.04 2.58
C ASP A 111 -36.19 -33.11 2.45
N ILE A 112 -35.71 -32.82 1.23
CA ILE A 112 -34.62 -31.84 0.99
C ILE A 112 -35.02 -30.41 1.39
N ARG A 113 -36.30 -30.04 1.21
CA ARG A 113 -36.81 -28.71 1.61
C ARG A 113 -36.96 -28.57 3.13
N GLU A 114 -37.23 -29.65 3.86
CA GLU A 114 -37.35 -29.63 5.32
C GLU A 114 -35.98 -29.59 6.04
N ASP A 115 -34.92 -30.11 5.42
CA ASP A 115 -33.54 -30.13 5.98
C ASP A 115 -32.76 -28.82 5.73
N LEU A 116 -33.30 -27.89 4.93
CA LEU A 116 -32.74 -26.53 4.82
C LEU A 116 -33.05 -25.77 6.12
N PRO A 117 -32.06 -25.10 6.75
CA PRO A 117 -32.33 -24.28 7.93
C PRO A 117 -33.44 -23.28 7.60
N ILE A 118 -34.50 -23.28 8.40
CA ILE A 118 -35.50 -22.22 8.38
C ILE A 118 -34.78 -20.95 8.83
N GLU A 119 -34.24 -20.20 7.87
CA GLU A 119 -33.93 -18.80 8.06
C GLU A 119 -35.27 -18.08 8.26
N GLU A 120 -35.55 -17.67 9.48
CA GLU A 120 -36.62 -16.72 9.74
C GLU A 120 -36.32 -15.45 8.94
N GLU A 121 -37.18 -15.17 7.96
CA GLU A 121 -37.18 -14.00 7.09
C GLU A 121 -37.05 -12.70 7.90
N LYS A 122 -35.92 -12.01 7.70
CA LYS A 122 -35.89 -10.56 7.63
C LYS A 122 -35.51 -10.16 6.22
N GLU A 123 -36.50 -10.23 5.32
CA GLU A 123 -36.57 -9.37 4.14
C GLU A 123 -36.55 -7.91 4.64
N GLU A 124 -35.74 -6.99 4.15
CA GLU A 124 -35.31 -6.76 2.77
C GLU A 124 -33.84 -6.31 2.74
N ASP A 125 -32.93 -7.19 2.33
CA ASP A 125 -31.64 -6.80 1.73
C ASP A 125 -30.99 -7.96 0.95
N ILE A 126 -31.77 -8.75 0.21
CA ILE A 126 -31.25 -9.66 -0.83
C ILE A 126 -32.17 -9.61 -2.06
N ILE A 127 -32.22 -8.45 -2.72
CA ILE A 127 -32.58 -8.36 -4.14
C ILE A 127 -31.33 -7.91 -4.92
N ASN A 128 -30.52 -8.92 -5.22
CA ASN A 128 -29.89 -9.17 -6.52
C ASN A 128 -29.05 -8.07 -7.22
N LEU A 129 -27.75 -8.06 -6.89
CA LEU A 129 -26.64 -7.60 -7.74
C LEU A 129 -26.55 -8.31 -9.12
N ALA A 130 -27.22 -9.45 -9.30
CA ALA A 130 -27.32 -10.17 -10.58
C ALA A 130 -28.51 -9.71 -11.46
N THR A 131 -29.60 -9.23 -10.85
CA THR A 131 -30.79 -8.72 -11.56
C THR A 131 -30.53 -7.29 -12.07
N ILE A 132 -29.77 -6.48 -11.34
CA ILE A 132 -29.36 -5.12 -11.77
C ILE A 132 -28.43 -5.16 -13.00
N ARG A 133 -27.57 -6.19 -13.13
CA ARG A 133 -26.73 -6.37 -14.33
C ARG A 133 -27.51 -6.87 -15.55
N ARG A 134 -28.56 -7.67 -15.34
CA ARG A 134 -29.34 -8.26 -16.43
C ARG A 134 -30.44 -7.34 -16.96
N ILE A 135 -31.02 -6.50 -16.11
CA ILE A 135 -31.96 -5.43 -16.51
C ILE A 135 -31.21 -4.34 -17.30
N LYS A 136 -29.98 -3.98 -16.91
CA LYS A 136 -29.15 -2.99 -17.63
C LYS A 136 -28.69 -3.44 -19.03
N ASP A 137 -28.54 -4.74 -19.28
CA ASP A 137 -28.15 -5.25 -20.60
C ASP A 137 -29.34 -5.47 -21.56
N GLU A 138 -30.56 -5.67 -21.04
CA GLU A 138 -31.77 -5.84 -21.85
C GLU A 138 -32.50 -4.51 -22.12
N GLU A 139 -32.48 -3.53 -21.20
CA GLU A 139 -33.02 -2.18 -21.44
C GLU A 139 -32.16 -1.38 -22.44
N VAL A 140 -30.82 -1.52 -22.38
CA VAL A 140 -29.91 -0.88 -23.34
C VAL A 140 -29.98 -1.53 -24.74
N LYS A 141 -30.33 -2.83 -24.83
CA LYS A 141 -30.56 -3.49 -26.13
C LYS A 141 -31.94 -3.21 -26.72
N ALA A 142 -32.96 -2.97 -25.89
CA ALA A 142 -34.30 -2.63 -26.35
C ALA A 142 -34.41 -1.18 -26.87
N GLU A 143 -33.71 -0.21 -26.24
CA GLU A 143 -33.67 1.18 -26.72
C GLU A 143 -32.88 1.36 -28.03
N ILE A 144 -31.87 0.54 -28.28
CA ILE A 144 -31.08 0.60 -29.53
C ILE A 144 -31.80 -0.11 -30.70
N SER A 145 -32.67 -1.09 -30.43
CA SER A 145 -33.39 -1.84 -31.47
C SER A 145 -34.67 -1.16 -31.99
N ALA A 146 -35.17 -0.10 -31.33
CA ALA A 146 -36.43 0.55 -31.69
C ALA A 146 -36.29 1.74 -32.66
N THR A 147 -35.08 2.15 -33.04
CA THR A 147 -34.87 3.30 -33.96
C THR A 147 -34.33 2.92 -35.34
N ILE A 148 -34.25 1.63 -35.70
CA ILE A 148 -33.91 1.22 -37.06
C ILE A 148 -34.85 0.12 -37.54
N GLN A 149 -36.05 0.51 -37.97
CA GLN A 149 -36.71 -0.16 -39.08
C GLN A 149 -36.98 0.86 -40.19
N GLU A 150 -36.53 0.47 -41.38
CA GLU A 150 -36.79 1.06 -42.70
C GLU A 150 -36.04 2.34 -43.09
N ALA A 151 -34.86 2.17 -43.70
CA ALA A 151 -34.55 2.85 -44.95
C ALA A 151 -33.49 2.07 -45.76
N HIS A 152 -33.87 1.67 -46.96
CA HIS A 152 -33.00 1.05 -47.96
C HIS A 152 -31.90 1.99 -48.46
N ILE A 153 -30.83 1.34 -48.95
CA ILE A 153 -29.54 1.84 -49.41
C ILE A 153 -29.63 2.90 -50.52
N GLY A 154 -28.81 3.94 -50.42
CA GLY A 154 -28.32 4.77 -51.54
C GLY A 154 -26.84 5.18 -51.28
N PRO A 155 -25.99 5.32 -52.31
CA PRO A 155 -24.55 5.53 -52.11
C PRO A 155 -24.24 6.96 -51.63
N LEU A 156 -23.24 7.06 -50.74
CA LEU A 156 -22.72 8.33 -50.21
C LEU A 156 -22.26 9.29 -51.32
N PRO A 157 -22.58 10.60 -51.22
CA PRO A 157 -21.79 11.64 -51.87
C PRO A 157 -20.57 12.02 -51.02
N ARG A 158 -19.54 12.51 -51.72
CA ARG A 158 -18.21 12.85 -51.20
C ARG A 158 -18.16 14.24 -50.56
N LYS A 159 -17.14 14.39 -49.68
CA LYS A 159 -16.39 15.61 -49.29
C LYS A 159 -16.80 16.93 -49.97
N ASP A 160 -17.25 17.89 -49.18
CA ASP A 160 -16.58 19.18 -48.87
C ASP A 160 -17.58 20.12 -48.15
N ASP A 161 -17.06 20.96 -47.26
CA ASP A 161 -17.63 22.17 -46.60
C ASP A 161 -19.05 22.12 -46.02
N VAL A 162 -19.21 22.33 -44.70
CA VAL A 162 -20.17 23.27 -44.06
C VAL A 162 -19.83 23.40 -42.56
N GLU A 163 -19.56 24.63 -42.10
CA GLU A 163 -19.57 25.06 -40.70
C GLU A 163 -21.00 25.00 -40.13
N ILE A 164 -21.22 24.35 -38.98
CA ILE A 164 -22.45 24.55 -38.19
C ILE A 164 -22.09 24.58 -36.70
N GLU A 165 -21.97 25.80 -36.18
CA GLU A 165 -22.30 26.15 -34.80
C GLU A 165 -23.74 25.73 -34.48
N GLU A 166 -23.97 25.38 -33.21
CA GLU A 166 -25.28 25.22 -32.58
C GLU A 166 -26.21 24.12 -33.13
N ILE A 167 -26.23 22.96 -32.47
CA ILE A 167 -27.42 22.31 -31.87
C ILE A 167 -26.90 21.37 -30.78
N ILE A 168 -26.60 21.92 -29.60
CA ILE A 168 -26.68 21.17 -28.33
C ILE A 168 -27.37 22.10 -27.34
N GLN A 169 -28.69 22.14 -27.40
CA GLN A 169 -29.50 22.51 -26.25
C GLN A 169 -30.59 21.46 -26.03
N LYS A 170 -30.62 21.00 -24.78
CA LYS A 170 -31.72 20.32 -24.07
C LYS A 170 -31.90 18.83 -24.34
N LYS A 171 -31.00 18.04 -23.76
CA LYS A 171 -31.40 16.95 -22.86
C LYS A 171 -30.72 17.20 -21.51
N ALA A 172 -31.42 17.95 -20.66
CA ALA A 172 -31.11 18.03 -19.24
C ALA A 172 -31.38 16.64 -18.65
N ILE A 173 -30.32 15.84 -18.54
CA ILE A 173 -30.24 14.80 -17.54
C ILE A 173 -30.07 15.58 -16.24
N SER A 174 -31.04 15.49 -15.34
CA SER A 174 -30.88 15.92 -13.95
C SER A 174 -29.84 14.99 -13.32
N ILE A 175 -28.57 15.32 -13.58
CA ILE A 175 -27.48 15.00 -12.68
C ILE A 175 -27.86 15.78 -11.43
N GLU A 176 -28.23 15.09 -10.35
CA GLU A 176 -28.18 15.70 -9.03
C GLU A 176 -26.81 16.35 -8.93
N THR A 177 -26.81 17.68 -8.91
CA THR A 177 -25.63 18.44 -8.55
C THR A 177 -25.14 17.79 -7.26
N LYS A 178 -23.95 17.19 -7.31
CA LYS A 178 -23.20 16.88 -6.12
C LYS A 178 -23.08 18.25 -5.44
N ASP A 179 -23.97 18.54 -4.51
CA ASP A 179 -24.03 19.84 -3.87
C ASP A 179 -22.66 20.02 -3.21
N MET A 180 -21.80 20.81 -3.87
CA MET A 180 -20.55 21.27 -3.30
C MET A 180 -20.97 22.13 -2.11
N ILE A 181 -20.81 21.56 -0.92
CA ILE A 181 -20.98 22.32 0.31
C ILE A 181 -19.82 23.32 0.35
N PRO A 182 -20.09 24.61 0.62
CA PRO A 182 -19.04 25.60 0.80
C PRO A 182 -18.05 25.08 1.83
N LEU A 183 -16.75 25.01 1.49
CA LEU A 183 -15.74 24.60 2.46
C LEU A 183 -15.93 25.46 3.72
N VAL A 184 -16.20 24.81 4.85
CA VAL A 184 -16.63 25.47 6.08
C VAL A 184 -15.62 26.53 6.49
N ARG A 185 -16.03 27.79 6.36
CA ARG A 185 -15.38 28.92 7.03
C ARG A 185 -15.96 29.02 8.43
N GLY A 186 -15.09 28.98 9.43
CA GLY A 186 -15.45 29.20 10.83
C GLY A 186 -15.38 30.68 11.19
N GLU A 187 -15.75 31.01 12.41
CA GLU A 187 -15.38 32.30 13.01
C GLU A 187 -13.86 32.38 13.12
N GLU A 188 -13.25 33.42 12.56
CA GLU A 188 -11.81 33.65 12.69
C GLU A 188 -11.49 34.03 14.13
N VAL A 189 -10.62 33.23 14.77
CA VAL A 189 -10.31 33.39 16.19
C VAL A 189 -8.82 33.21 16.46
N GLU A 190 -8.37 33.76 17.58
CA GLU A 190 -7.06 33.43 18.14
C GLU A 190 -7.07 32.05 18.80
N GLN A 191 -5.89 31.42 18.88
CA GLN A 191 -5.73 30.09 19.49
C GLN A 191 -6.30 30.02 20.91
N GLU A 192 -6.15 31.11 21.69
CA GLU A 192 -6.64 31.22 23.06
C GLU A 192 -8.16 30.99 23.17
N ARG A 193 -8.95 31.40 22.18
CA ARG A 193 -10.40 31.20 22.17
C ARG A 193 -10.76 29.71 22.14
N ILE A 194 -10.01 28.93 21.38
CA ILE A 194 -10.19 27.46 21.30
C ILE A 194 -9.67 26.79 22.56
N VAL A 195 -8.52 27.23 23.08
CA VAL A 195 -7.91 26.70 24.31
C VAL A 195 -8.86 26.84 25.50
N THR A 196 -9.46 28.02 25.67
CA THR A 196 -10.32 28.38 26.81
C THR A 196 -11.79 28.00 26.66
N SER A 197 -12.18 27.36 25.56
CA SER A 197 -13.55 26.88 25.34
C SER A 197 -13.92 25.76 26.31
N SER A 198 -15.20 25.65 26.66
CA SER A 198 -15.70 24.67 27.63
C SER A 198 -15.37 23.23 27.21
N VAL A 199 -15.18 22.35 28.18
CA VAL A 199 -15.05 20.90 27.98
C VAL A 199 -16.31 20.29 27.35
N GLU A 200 -17.48 20.89 27.57
CA GLU A 200 -18.75 20.43 27.00
C GLU A 200 -18.94 20.85 25.54
N ASP A 201 -18.15 21.81 25.06
CA ASP A 201 -18.29 22.34 23.71
C ASP A 201 -17.90 21.30 22.65
N ARG A 202 -18.67 21.31 21.56
CA ARG A 202 -18.35 20.59 20.32
C ARG A 202 -17.74 21.59 19.36
N ILE A 203 -16.47 21.40 19.04
CA ILE A 203 -15.66 22.36 18.31
C ILE A 203 -15.09 21.71 17.05
N PHE A 204 -15.26 22.40 15.94
CA PHE A 204 -14.60 22.12 14.68
C PHE A 204 -13.62 23.24 14.35
N VAL A 205 -12.34 22.92 14.20
CA VAL A 205 -11.28 23.89 13.91
C VAL A 205 -10.74 23.64 12.51
N ASN A 206 -11.08 24.52 11.57
CA ASN A 206 -10.44 24.57 10.26
C ASN A 206 -9.17 25.42 10.37
N ALA A 207 -8.02 24.78 10.39
CA ALA A 207 -6.75 25.42 10.64
C ALA A 207 -5.77 25.06 9.55
N GLY A 208 -5.29 26.09 8.85
CA GLY A 208 -4.27 25.93 7.82
C GLY A 208 -2.93 25.36 8.37
N PRO A 209 -1.95 25.13 7.51
CA PRO A 209 -0.67 24.55 7.89
C PRO A 209 0.20 25.60 8.58
N GLY A 210 0.89 25.21 9.64
CA GLY A 210 1.70 26.17 10.41
C GLY A 210 0.88 27.16 11.24
N THR A 211 -0.44 27.04 11.32
CA THR A 211 -1.31 27.90 12.15
C THR A 211 -1.32 27.53 13.63
N GLY A 212 -0.52 26.52 13.99
CA GLY A 212 -0.32 26.09 15.37
C GLY A 212 -1.36 25.09 15.89
N LYS A 213 -2.04 24.31 15.04
CA LYS A 213 -2.94 23.19 15.43
C LYS A 213 -2.43 22.39 16.63
N THR A 214 -1.24 21.80 16.51
CA THR A 214 -0.62 21.00 17.58
C THR A 214 -0.31 21.82 18.83
N HIS A 215 0.04 23.11 18.68
CA HIS A 215 0.26 24.01 19.82
C HIS A 215 -1.06 24.30 20.56
N THR A 216 -2.12 24.65 19.83
CA THR A 216 -3.48 24.84 20.35
C THR A 216 -4.00 23.58 21.03
N LEU A 217 -3.82 22.41 20.40
CA LEU A 217 -4.19 21.10 20.96
C LEU A 217 -3.51 20.85 22.32
N ILE A 218 -2.20 21.06 22.42
CA ILE A 218 -1.45 20.87 23.66
C ILE A 218 -1.88 21.85 24.74
N ASN A 219 -2.06 23.13 24.41
CA ASN A 219 -2.49 24.12 25.38
C ASN A 219 -3.92 23.88 25.84
N ARG A 220 -4.81 23.39 24.96
CA ARG A 220 -6.16 22.98 25.33
C ARG A 220 -6.15 21.80 26.32
N ILE A 221 -5.31 20.79 26.08
CA ILE A 221 -5.12 19.67 27.03
C ILE A 221 -4.68 20.20 28.41
N LYS A 222 -3.70 21.10 28.44
CA LYS A 222 -3.23 21.71 29.70
C LYS A 222 -4.34 22.49 30.38
N TYR A 223 -5.04 23.35 29.65
CA TYR A 223 -6.12 24.18 30.18
C TYR A 223 -7.20 23.32 30.85
N ILE A 224 -7.70 22.31 30.13
CA ILE A 224 -8.75 21.40 30.61
C ILE A 224 -8.30 20.64 31.88
N THR A 225 -7.07 20.12 31.90
CA THR A 225 -6.60 19.25 32.98
C THR A 225 -6.02 19.98 34.20
N VAL A 226 -5.53 21.21 34.02
CA VAL A 226 -4.74 21.91 35.04
C VAL A 226 -5.43 23.18 35.52
N GLU A 227 -5.98 23.98 34.59
CA GLU A 227 -6.57 25.27 34.90
C GLU A 227 -8.04 25.15 35.28
N GLU A 228 -8.82 24.39 34.49
CA GLU A 228 -10.24 24.15 34.77
C GLU A 228 -10.44 23.10 35.89
N GLN A 229 -9.47 22.17 36.05
CA GLN A 229 -9.51 21.02 36.98
C GLN A 229 -10.80 20.19 36.91
N SER A 230 -11.51 20.24 35.77
CA SER A 230 -12.80 19.59 35.58
C SER A 230 -12.67 18.17 35.03
N VAL A 231 -11.49 17.80 34.52
CA VAL A 231 -11.23 16.52 33.84
C VAL A 231 -9.84 15.99 34.19
N GLU A 232 -9.75 14.73 34.62
CA GLU A 232 -8.46 14.06 34.81
C GLU A 232 -7.89 13.61 33.45
N PRO A 233 -6.55 13.56 33.25
CA PRO A 233 -5.94 13.20 31.96
C PRO A 233 -6.41 11.86 31.37
N GLN A 234 -6.84 10.90 32.19
CA GLN A 234 -7.36 9.60 31.77
C GLN A 234 -8.78 9.67 31.19
N GLU A 235 -9.50 10.75 31.48
CA GLU A 235 -10.85 11.04 30.97
C GLU A 235 -10.79 11.84 29.65
N LEU A 236 -9.59 12.15 29.15
CA LEU A 236 -9.36 12.73 27.83
C LEU A 236 -8.96 11.67 26.83
N MET A 237 -9.62 11.66 25.69
CA MET A 237 -9.20 10.86 24.54
C MET A 237 -8.49 11.75 23.52
N VAL A 238 -7.25 11.42 23.16
CA VAL A 238 -6.51 12.13 22.10
C VAL A 238 -6.14 11.15 20.99
N LEU A 239 -6.72 11.35 19.81
CA LEU A 239 -6.47 10.51 18.64
C LEU A 239 -5.77 11.29 17.52
N CYS A 240 -4.74 10.67 16.95
CA CYS A 240 -3.97 11.22 15.83
C CYS A 240 -3.90 10.25 14.66
N PHE A 241 -3.69 10.77 13.45
CA PHE A 241 -3.55 9.90 12.28
C PHE A 241 -2.23 9.12 12.24
N SER A 242 -1.11 9.71 12.68
CA SER A 242 0.22 9.13 12.53
C SER A 242 0.98 8.99 13.85
N ARG A 243 1.89 8.00 13.92
CA ARG A 243 2.81 7.84 15.07
C ARG A 243 3.77 9.02 15.22
N THR A 244 4.13 9.67 14.13
CA THR A 244 4.97 10.88 14.16
C THR A 244 4.28 12.01 14.93
N ALA A 245 2.99 12.23 14.68
CA ALA A 245 2.19 13.23 15.40
C ALA A 245 2.12 12.92 16.90
N ILE A 246 1.95 11.64 17.26
CA ILE A 246 1.97 11.20 18.66
C ILE A 246 3.32 11.47 19.31
N GLY A 247 4.41 11.10 18.64
CA GLY A 247 5.77 11.37 19.13
C GLY A 247 5.99 12.85 19.38
N GLU A 248 5.56 13.71 18.46
CA GLU A 248 5.65 15.16 18.62
C GLU A 248 4.81 15.70 19.79
N ILE A 249 3.57 15.24 19.94
CA ILE A 249 2.70 15.62 21.06
C ILE A 249 3.33 15.20 22.38
N ASN A 250 3.80 13.95 22.49
CA ASN A 250 4.42 13.42 23.70
C ASN A 250 5.75 14.12 24.04
N ASP A 251 6.59 14.42 23.04
CA ASP A 251 7.84 15.15 23.23
C ASP A 251 7.58 16.58 23.74
N ARG A 252 6.56 17.25 23.21
CA ARG A 252 6.19 18.59 23.66
C ARG A 252 5.55 18.55 25.05
N LEU A 253 4.66 17.60 25.32
CA LEU A 253 4.06 17.41 26.64
C LEU A 253 5.15 17.13 27.69
N SER A 254 6.05 16.18 27.44
CA SER A 254 7.15 15.86 28.37
C SER A 254 8.09 17.04 28.63
N LYS A 255 8.42 17.84 27.61
CA LYS A 255 9.18 19.10 27.79
C LYS A 255 8.44 20.08 28.71
N ASN A 256 7.13 20.21 28.56
CA ASN A 256 6.33 21.06 29.45
C ASN A 256 6.31 20.51 30.89
N VAL A 257 6.18 19.20 31.08
CA VAL A 257 6.25 18.55 32.40
C VAL A 257 7.60 18.76 33.08
N PHE A 258 8.68 18.75 32.32
CA PHE A 258 10.01 19.05 32.85
C PHE A 258 10.11 20.51 33.34
N GLN A 259 9.44 21.44 32.66
CA GLN A 259 9.45 22.87 32.98
C GLN A 259 8.50 23.21 34.15
N ASP A 260 7.38 22.50 34.28
CA ASP A 260 6.43 22.67 35.38
C ASP A 260 6.02 21.32 35.99
N ARG A 261 6.47 21.06 37.22
CA ARG A 261 6.18 19.82 37.94
C ARG A 261 4.70 19.61 38.24
N ASN A 262 3.87 20.66 38.21
CA ASN A 262 2.43 20.52 38.38
C ASN A 262 1.77 19.78 37.21
N LEU A 263 2.44 19.70 36.06
CA LEU A 263 1.98 19.01 34.87
C LEU A 263 2.28 17.50 34.87
N TYR A 264 2.89 16.94 35.92
CA TYR A 264 3.29 15.52 35.97
C TYR A 264 2.14 14.55 35.66
N ARG A 265 0.90 14.93 35.96
CA ARG A 265 -0.30 14.15 35.66
C ARG A 265 -0.51 13.93 34.15
N LEU A 266 -0.01 14.82 33.29
CA LEU A 266 -0.09 14.68 31.83
C LEU A 266 0.66 13.45 31.31
N ASN A 267 1.58 12.86 32.07
CA ASN A 267 2.21 11.59 31.73
C ASN A 267 1.21 10.41 31.73
N MET A 268 0.02 10.59 32.31
CA MET A 268 -1.07 9.59 32.29
C MET A 268 -2.02 9.75 31.11
N LEU A 269 -1.84 10.80 30.28
CA LEU A 269 -2.65 11.02 29.09
C LEU A 269 -2.35 9.95 28.06
N ASP A 270 -3.40 9.28 27.56
CA ASP A 270 -3.26 8.25 26.54
C ASP A 270 -3.49 8.85 25.14
N VAL A 271 -2.38 9.10 24.43
CA VAL A 271 -2.40 9.60 23.04
C VAL A 271 -2.17 8.42 22.09
N ARG A 272 -3.14 8.12 21.23
CA ARG A 272 -3.11 6.93 20.34
C ARG A 272 -3.35 7.27 18.89
N THR A 273 -2.90 6.39 17.98
CA THR A 273 -3.42 6.41 16.62
C THR A 273 -4.79 5.74 16.57
N PHE A 274 -5.57 5.98 15.52
CA PHE A 274 -6.83 5.27 15.30
C PHE A 274 -6.65 3.74 15.33
N ASP A 275 -5.62 3.21 14.66
CA ASP A 275 -5.31 1.78 14.63
C ASP A 275 -4.91 1.22 16.01
N SER A 276 -4.11 1.99 16.76
CA SER A 276 -3.70 1.63 18.11
C SER A 276 -4.85 1.69 19.10
N PHE A 277 -5.77 2.64 18.94
CA PHE A 277 -7.00 2.73 19.73
C PHE A 277 -7.94 1.55 19.44
N ALA A 278 -8.18 1.22 18.17
CA ALA A 278 -8.98 0.06 17.80
C ALA A 278 -8.44 -1.24 18.40
N THR A 279 -7.12 -1.46 18.30
CA THR A 279 -6.46 -2.63 18.90
C THR A 279 -6.58 -2.62 20.43
N TYR A 280 -6.39 -1.47 21.08
CA TYR A 280 -6.56 -1.32 22.52
C TYR A 280 -7.98 -1.68 22.97
N LEU A 281 -8.98 -1.12 22.28
CA LEU A 281 -10.39 -1.34 22.58
C LEU A 281 -10.80 -2.80 22.43
N ILE A 282 -10.34 -3.47 21.37
CA ILE A 282 -10.53 -4.91 21.19
C ILE A 282 -9.95 -5.66 22.39
N LYS A 283 -8.70 -5.38 22.77
CA LYS A 283 -8.05 -6.07 23.88
C LYS A 283 -8.66 -5.75 25.24
N PHE A 284 -9.29 -4.59 25.37
CA PHE A 284 -10.01 -4.21 26.58
C PHE A 284 -11.33 -4.99 26.71
N LEU A 285 -12.12 -5.08 25.63
CA LEU A 285 -13.44 -5.74 25.63
C LEU A 285 -13.35 -7.27 25.47
N GLU A 286 -12.41 -7.75 24.66
CA GLU A 286 -12.18 -9.18 24.38
C GLU A 286 -10.68 -9.53 24.48
N PRO A 287 -10.12 -9.66 25.69
CA PRO A 287 -8.68 -9.87 25.91
C PRO A 287 -8.10 -11.09 25.18
N GLU A 288 -8.90 -12.17 25.11
CA GLU A 288 -8.53 -13.48 24.54
C GLU A 288 -8.62 -13.53 23.00
N MET A 289 -9.15 -12.48 22.34
CA MET A 289 -9.31 -12.50 20.88
C MET A 289 -7.96 -12.57 20.18
N ASP A 290 -7.76 -13.57 19.32
CA ASP A 290 -6.55 -13.67 18.50
C ASP A 290 -6.59 -12.67 17.34
N LEU A 291 -5.59 -11.79 17.29
CA LEU A 291 -5.41 -10.77 16.26
C LEU A 291 -4.31 -11.14 15.25
N LYS A 292 -3.72 -12.32 15.37
CA LYS A 292 -2.66 -12.77 14.47
C LYS A 292 -3.19 -12.91 13.05
N GLY A 293 -2.43 -12.37 12.09
CA GLY A 293 -2.81 -12.38 10.67
C GLY A 293 -3.86 -11.35 10.25
N LYS A 294 -4.50 -10.64 11.21
CA LYS A 294 -5.47 -9.57 10.89
C LYS A 294 -4.77 -8.26 10.54
N GLU A 295 -5.12 -7.69 9.40
CA GLU A 295 -4.67 -6.36 8.97
C GLU A 295 -5.30 -5.24 9.82
N TYR A 296 -4.80 -4.01 9.67
CA TYR A 296 -5.27 -2.88 10.46
C TYR A 296 -6.75 -2.54 10.21
N ASP A 297 -7.18 -2.53 8.95
CA ASP A 297 -8.56 -2.19 8.60
C ASP A 297 -9.55 -3.21 9.18
N GLU A 298 -9.22 -4.51 9.15
CA GLU A 298 -10.03 -5.57 9.78
C GLU A 298 -10.15 -5.38 11.30
N ARG A 299 -9.07 -4.96 11.96
CA ARG A 299 -9.10 -4.66 13.41
C ARG A 299 -9.98 -3.46 13.70
N ILE A 300 -9.98 -2.45 12.86
CA ILE A 300 -10.86 -1.29 13.05
C ILE A 300 -12.33 -1.70 12.90
N GLU A 301 -12.67 -2.54 11.91
CA GLU A 301 -14.04 -3.05 11.77
C GLU A 301 -14.49 -3.83 13.00
N ILE A 302 -13.64 -4.72 13.52
CA ILE A 302 -13.95 -5.46 14.76
C ILE A 302 -14.17 -4.49 15.92
N ALA A 303 -13.34 -3.45 16.07
CA ALA A 303 -13.49 -2.46 17.13
C ALA A 303 -14.81 -1.69 17.01
N ILE A 304 -15.22 -1.30 15.79
CA ILE A 304 -16.51 -0.64 15.52
C ILE A 304 -17.67 -1.53 15.98
N GLU A 305 -17.66 -2.81 15.60
CA GLU A 305 -18.70 -3.76 15.98
C GLU A 305 -18.76 -4.00 17.50
N LEU A 306 -17.60 -4.03 18.17
CA LEU A 306 -17.55 -4.13 19.62
C LEU A 306 -18.06 -2.88 20.34
N MET A 307 -17.79 -1.67 19.84
CA MET A 307 -18.35 -0.43 20.41
C MET A 307 -19.87 -0.41 20.32
N LYS A 308 -20.43 -0.76 19.15
CA LYS A 308 -21.89 -0.82 18.97
C LYS A 308 -22.56 -1.80 19.94
N LYS A 309 -21.90 -2.92 20.26
CA LYS A 309 -22.36 -3.89 21.24
C LYS A 309 -22.21 -3.43 22.70
N ASN A 310 -21.32 -2.48 22.96
CA ASN A 310 -20.98 -1.99 24.30
C ASN A 310 -21.06 -0.45 24.34
N PRO A 311 -22.28 0.15 24.29
CA PRO A 311 -22.45 1.59 24.14
C PRO A 311 -21.83 2.40 25.31
N ASP A 312 -21.71 1.82 26.50
CA ASP A 312 -21.14 2.49 27.66
C ASP A 312 -19.60 2.52 27.67
N VAL A 313 -18.93 1.91 26.69
CA VAL A 313 -17.46 1.75 26.69
C VAL A 313 -16.71 3.08 26.69
N LEU A 314 -17.33 4.16 26.20
CA LEU A 314 -16.76 5.50 26.15
C LEU A 314 -17.28 6.43 27.26
N MET A 315 -18.10 5.95 28.20
CA MET A 315 -18.80 6.78 29.20
C MET A 315 -17.84 7.55 30.14
N ASN A 316 -16.63 7.04 30.35
CA ASN A 316 -15.62 7.67 31.21
C ASN A 316 -14.91 8.86 30.55
N TYR A 317 -15.00 9.02 29.23
CA TYR A 317 -14.39 10.15 28.56
C TYR A 317 -15.25 11.41 28.70
N LYS A 318 -14.63 12.51 29.09
CA LYS A 318 -15.27 13.84 29.27
C LYS A 318 -15.00 14.78 28.11
N HIS A 319 -13.95 14.51 27.33
CA HIS A 319 -13.70 15.24 26.09
C HIS A 319 -12.87 14.39 25.13
N ILE A 320 -13.14 14.56 23.83
CA ILE A 320 -12.42 13.88 22.75
C ILE A 320 -11.71 14.92 21.90
N ILE A 321 -10.42 14.73 21.64
CA ILE A 321 -9.62 15.57 20.76
C ILE A 321 -9.10 14.72 19.61
N ILE A 322 -9.35 15.15 18.38
CA ILE A 322 -8.92 14.44 17.18
C ILE A 322 -8.14 15.40 16.29
N ASP A 323 -6.95 14.98 15.88
CA ASP A 323 -6.10 15.71 14.94
C ASP A 323 -6.14 15.11 13.53
N GLU A 324 -5.86 15.94 12.53
CA GLU A 324 -5.79 15.58 11.10
C GLU A 324 -7.07 14.91 10.55
N ILE A 325 -8.26 15.44 10.87
CA ILE A 325 -9.54 14.87 10.38
C ILE A 325 -9.67 14.85 8.85
N GLN A 326 -8.90 15.68 8.13
CA GLN A 326 -8.79 15.67 6.66
C GLN A 326 -8.21 14.36 6.09
N ASP A 327 -7.57 13.53 6.92
CA ASP A 327 -7.00 12.25 6.52
C ASP A 327 -7.92 11.06 6.83
N LEU A 328 -9.08 11.34 7.43
CA LEU A 328 -10.08 10.32 7.70
C LEU A 328 -10.85 9.98 6.43
N VAL A 329 -10.64 8.74 5.97
CA VAL A 329 -11.37 8.09 4.89
C VAL A 329 -11.70 6.66 5.29
N GLY A 330 -12.75 6.12 4.69
CA GLY A 330 -13.21 4.76 4.80
C GLY A 330 -13.43 4.29 6.24
N VAL A 331 -12.84 3.15 6.62
CA VAL A 331 -13.01 2.53 7.94
C VAL A 331 -12.57 3.43 9.11
N ARG A 332 -11.57 4.30 8.91
CA ARG A 332 -11.12 5.24 9.96
C ARG A 332 -12.13 6.37 10.17
N ALA A 333 -12.73 6.88 9.09
CA ALA A 333 -13.84 7.83 9.19
C ALA A 333 -15.06 7.21 9.89
N ARG A 334 -15.39 5.95 9.57
CA ARG A 334 -16.43 5.19 10.30
C ARG A 334 -16.11 5.02 11.77
N LEU A 335 -14.86 4.67 12.12
CA LEU A 335 -14.44 4.54 13.52
C LEU A 335 -14.70 5.83 14.29
N VAL A 336 -14.25 6.97 13.75
CA VAL A 336 -14.44 8.27 14.41
C VAL A 336 -15.92 8.63 14.49
N LYS A 337 -16.68 8.40 13.42
CA LYS A 337 -18.14 8.55 13.44
C LYS A 337 -18.77 7.76 14.59
N THR A 338 -18.44 6.47 14.72
CA THR A 338 -18.96 5.63 15.82
C THR A 338 -18.52 6.11 17.19
N ILE A 339 -17.26 6.58 17.34
CA ILE A 339 -16.77 7.16 18.60
C ILE A 339 -17.64 8.37 19.00
N LEU A 340 -17.86 9.31 18.08
CA LEU A 340 -18.62 10.52 18.35
C LEU A 340 -20.12 10.26 18.58
N GLU A 341 -20.71 9.29 17.87
CA GLU A 341 -22.11 8.86 18.07
C GLU A 341 -22.31 8.12 19.40
N THR A 342 -21.30 7.38 19.86
CA THR A 342 -21.35 6.61 21.12
C THR A 342 -21.01 7.49 22.33
N SER A 343 -20.23 8.56 22.13
CA SER A 343 -19.85 9.48 23.19
C SER A 343 -20.90 10.57 23.41
N ASN A 344 -21.23 10.87 24.68
CA ASN A 344 -22.11 11.99 25.04
C ASN A 344 -21.34 13.25 25.48
N CYS A 345 -20.02 13.27 25.30
CA CYS A 345 -19.15 14.35 25.77
C CYS A 345 -18.85 15.39 24.69
N GLY A 346 -18.23 16.51 25.07
CA GLY A 346 -17.73 17.50 24.11
C GLY A 346 -16.55 16.95 23.29
N PHE A 347 -16.25 17.61 22.17
CA PHE A 347 -15.12 17.23 21.34
C PHE A 347 -14.45 18.43 20.67
N THR A 348 -13.18 18.27 20.28
CA THR A 348 -12.44 19.23 19.48
C THR A 348 -11.79 18.52 18.29
N LEU A 349 -12.24 18.87 17.09
CA LEU A 349 -11.75 18.29 15.85
C LEU A 349 -10.85 19.30 15.13
N PHE A 350 -9.59 18.96 14.93
CA PHE A 350 -8.63 19.76 14.17
C PHE A 350 -8.47 19.21 12.76
N GLY A 351 -8.54 20.10 11.76
CA GLY A 351 -8.17 19.73 10.40
C GLY A 351 -7.89 20.88 9.46
N ASP A 352 -7.53 20.53 8.22
CA ASP A 352 -7.40 21.45 7.08
C ASP A 352 -8.12 20.83 5.88
N THR A 353 -9.30 21.36 5.55
CA THR A 353 -10.12 20.89 4.42
C THR A 353 -9.39 21.01 3.08
N CYS A 354 -8.46 21.95 2.94
CA CYS A 354 -7.66 22.12 1.73
C CYS A 354 -6.56 21.05 1.60
N GLN A 355 -6.24 20.27 2.64
CA GLN A 355 -5.25 19.19 2.58
C GLN A 355 -5.84 17.80 2.38
N SER A 356 -7.13 17.63 2.16
CA SER A 356 -7.74 16.29 1.95
C SER A 356 -7.29 15.67 0.61
N ILE A 357 -6.24 14.83 0.63
CA ILE A 357 -5.66 14.21 -0.58
C ILE A 357 -5.72 12.67 -0.58
N TYR A 358 -6.40 12.04 0.39
CA TYR A 358 -6.50 10.58 0.50
C TYR A 358 -7.81 9.98 -0.04
N ASN A 359 -8.71 10.80 -0.63
CA ASN A 359 -9.97 10.34 -1.21
C ASN A 359 -9.80 9.24 -2.29
N TYR A 360 -8.64 9.19 -2.96
CA TYR A 360 -8.34 8.13 -3.93
C TYR A 360 -8.37 6.71 -3.33
N GLN A 361 -8.20 6.56 -2.00
CA GLN A 361 -8.20 5.24 -1.34
C GLN A 361 -9.58 4.57 -1.32
N VAL A 362 -10.65 5.36 -1.49
CA VAL A 362 -12.04 4.91 -1.44
C VAL A 362 -12.78 5.11 -2.76
N LYS A 363 -12.10 5.64 -3.80
CA LYS A 363 -12.71 6.00 -5.09
C LYS A 363 -13.47 4.85 -5.77
N ASP A 364 -12.97 3.62 -5.60
CA ASP A 364 -13.56 2.40 -6.17
C ASP A 364 -14.47 1.64 -5.18
N LYS A 365 -14.66 2.15 -3.97
CA LYS A 365 -15.42 1.49 -2.90
C LYS A 365 -16.71 2.27 -2.62
N LEU A 366 -17.80 1.89 -3.30
CA LEU A 366 -19.10 2.59 -3.27
C LEU A 366 -19.71 2.78 -1.86
N ASN A 367 -19.39 1.91 -0.90
CA ASN A 367 -19.94 1.95 0.46
C ASN A 367 -18.99 2.60 1.48
N GLU A 368 -17.84 3.11 1.03
CA GLU A 368 -16.84 3.75 1.89
C GLU A 368 -17.04 5.26 1.93
N MET A 369 -16.80 5.83 3.11
CA MET A 369 -16.94 7.27 3.34
C MET A 369 -15.68 7.99 2.87
N ASP A 370 -15.81 8.92 1.92
CA ASP A 370 -14.72 9.85 1.60
C ASP A 370 -14.67 11.00 2.62
N THR A 371 -13.63 11.81 2.56
CA THR A 371 -13.44 12.91 3.52
C THR A 371 -14.57 13.94 3.43
N ASN A 372 -15.12 14.19 2.24
CA ASN A 372 -16.21 15.16 2.07
C ASN A 372 -17.50 14.66 2.72
N ALA A 373 -17.85 13.38 2.51
CA ALA A 373 -18.98 12.74 3.16
C ALA A 373 -18.83 12.76 4.70
N PHE A 374 -17.62 12.57 5.20
CA PHE A 374 -17.33 12.66 6.64
C PHE A 374 -17.53 14.07 7.20
N TYR A 375 -17.01 15.11 6.53
CA TYR A 375 -17.25 16.51 6.92
C TYR A 375 -18.74 16.85 6.91
N ASN A 376 -19.45 16.48 5.84
CA ASN A 376 -20.88 16.74 5.71
C ASN A 376 -21.68 16.09 6.82
N TRP A 377 -21.32 14.87 7.20
CA TRP A 377 -21.93 14.16 8.32
C TRP A 377 -21.73 14.94 9.64
N ILE A 378 -20.49 15.36 9.97
CA ILE A 378 -20.23 16.15 11.19
C ILE A 378 -21.10 17.41 11.22
N LEU A 379 -21.08 18.19 10.13
CA LEU A 379 -21.76 19.49 10.07
C LEU A 379 -23.27 19.35 10.16
N THR A 380 -23.82 18.28 9.57
CA THR A 380 -25.27 18.04 9.59
C THR A 380 -25.72 17.46 10.92
N SER A 381 -24.95 16.54 11.50
CA SER A 381 -25.30 15.86 12.75
C SER A 381 -25.16 16.74 13.99
N TYR A 382 -24.30 17.75 13.94
CA TYR A 382 -24.02 18.64 15.07
C TYR A 382 -24.32 20.11 14.75
N LEU A 383 -25.13 20.40 13.73
CA LEU A 383 -25.34 21.76 13.21
C LEU A 383 -25.73 22.80 14.28
N GLU A 384 -26.56 22.40 15.25
CA GLU A 384 -27.13 23.31 16.25
C GLU A 384 -26.16 23.62 17.41
N ASP A 385 -25.17 22.75 17.66
CA ASP A 385 -24.28 22.82 18.83
C ASP A 385 -22.79 22.82 18.48
N LEU A 386 -22.42 22.72 17.20
CA LEU A 386 -21.06 22.76 16.71
C LEU A 386 -20.55 24.19 16.56
N LYS A 387 -19.48 24.52 17.27
CA LYS A 387 -18.73 25.77 17.12
C LYS A 387 -17.65 25.59 16.05
N CYS A 388 -17.78 26.30 14.93
CA CYS A 388 -16.80 26.27 13.85
C CYS A 388 -15.84 27.45 13.97
N TYR A 389 -14.55 27.17 14.12
CA TYR A 389 -13.47 28.15 14.23
C TYR A 389 -12.47 28.03 13.10
N GLU A 390 -11.85 29.15 12.72
CA GLU A 390 -10.78 29.21 11.73
C GLU A 390 -9.51 29.87 12.30
N LEU A 391 -8.35 29.24 12.05
CA LEU A 391 -7.02 29.80 12.36
C LEU A 391 -6.30 30.17 11.06
N LYS A 392 -5.98 31.46 10.87
CA LYS A 392 -5.32 31.97 9.65
C LYS A 392 -3.84 32.30 9.80
N HIS A 393 -3.38 32.65 11.00
CA HIS A 393 -2.00 33.13 11.19
C HIS A 393 -0.97 31.99 11.05
N ASN A 394 -0.17 32.01 9.98
CA ASN A 394 0.90 31.04 9.76
C ASN A 394 2.18 31.45 10.51
N PHE A 395 2.54 30.68 11.53
CA PHE A 395 3.73 30.89 12.36
C PHE A 395 4.97 30.13 11.87
N ARG A 396 4.81 29.30 10.84
CA ARG A 396 5.84 28.35 10.41
C ARG A 396 6.63 28.86 9.22
N GLN A 397 5.94 29.36 8.20
CA GLN A 397 6.55 29.73 6.93
C GLN A 397 7.04 31.19 6.93
N GLU A 398 8.10 31.45 6.17
CA GLU A 398 8.55 32.81 5.87
C GLU A 398 7.44 33.63 5.21
N GLN A 399 7.44 34.95 5.46
CA GLN A 399 6.30 35.83 5.18
C GLN A 399 5.78 35.75 3.74
N ASN A 400 6.68 35.76 2.76
CA ASN A 400 6.29 35.70 1.34
C ASN A 400 5.61 34.36 0.98
N LEU A 401 6.17 33.25 1.45
CA LEU A 401 5.64 31.92 1.20
C LEU A 401 4.31 31.70 1.92
N ALA A 402 4.17 32.23 3.15
CA ALA A 402 2.93 32.22 3.91
C ALA A 402 1.80 32.97 3.17
N MET A 403 2.11 34.16 2.60
CA MET A 403 1.14 34.94 1.82
C MET A 403 0.64 34.18 0.58
N ILE A 404 1.55 33.57 -0.20
CA ILE A 404 1.19 32.77 -1.38
C ILE A 404 0.33 31.56 -0.99
N THR A 405 0.71 30.89 0.10
CA THR A 405 0.00 29.71 0.60
C THR A 405 -1.42 30.06 1.02
N GLU A 406 -1.60 31.19 1.72
CA GLU A 406 -2.92 31.66 2.18
C GLU A 406 -3.80 32.06 0.99
N GLU A 407 -3.25 32.77 0.00
CA GLU A 407 -4.00 33.16 -1.20
C GLU A 407 -4.52 31.94 -1.98
N ILE A 408 -3.69 30.89 -2.11
CA ILE A 408 -4.09 29.64 -2.75
C ILE A 408 -5.12 28.91 -1.89
N ARG A 409 -4.95 28.88 -0.57
CA ARG A 409 -5.92 28.29 0.36
C ARG A 409 -7.29 28.94 0.20
N GLU A 410 -7.36 30.26 0.25
CA GLU A 410 -8.60 31.03 0.07
C GLU A 410 -9.25 30.71 -1.27
N SER A 411 -8.47 30.60 -2.35
CA SER A 411 -9.01 30.22 -3.66
C SER A 411 -9.63 28.82 -3.67
N ILE A 412 -9.06 27.87 -2.91
CA ILE A 412 -9.60 26.50 -2.76
C ILE A 412 -10.93 26.54 -1.98
N LEU A 413 -11.08 27.48 -1.04
CA LEU A 413 -12.31 27.66 -0.25
C LEU A 413 -13.45 28.41 -0.99
N GLU A 414 -13.15 29.19 -2.04
CA GLU A 414 -14.11 30.08 -2.74
C GLU A 414 -14.86 29.45 -3.94
N ASP A 415 -14.66 28.15 -4.21
CA ASP A 415 -15.36 27.35 -5.23
C ASP A 415 -15.29 27.85 -6.70
N SER A 416 -14.09 27.78 -7.28
CA SER A 416 -13.90 27.75 -8.74
C SER A 416 -12.61 27.01 -9.12
N SER A 417 -12.73 25.75 -9.53
CA SER A 417 -11.58 24.89 -9.85
C SER A 417 -10.70 25.44 -10.98
N THR A 418 -11.30 26.13 -11.96
CA THR A 418 -10.59 26.79 -13.06
C THR A 418 -9.77 27.98 -12.57
N ARG A 419 -10.36 28.87 -11.76
CA ARG A 419 -9.66 30.04 -11.22
C ARG A 419 -8.55 29.65 -10.25
N GLN A 420 -8.78 28.61 -9.45
CA GLN A 420 -7.77 28.00 -8.58
C GLN A 420 -6.56 27.52 -9.38
N LYS A 421 -6.80 26.80 -10.48
CA LYS A 421 -5.73 26.30 -11.35
C LYS A 421 -4.91 27.44 -11.95
N GLU A 422 -5.58 28.47 -12.48
CA GLU A 422 -4.92 29.65 -13.05
C GLU A 422 -4.03 30.37 -12.02
N LEU A 423 -4.55 30.57 -10.81
CA LEU A 423 -3.81 31.18 -9.71
C LEU A 423 -2.60 30.33 -9.28
N ILE A 424 -2.77 29.02 -9.14
CA ILE A 424 -1.67 28.10 -8.79
C ILE A 424 -0.58 28.17 -9.85
N LEU A 425 -0.93 28.17 -11.14
CA LEU A 425 0.04 28.28 -12.23
C LEU A 425 0.78 29.63 -12.19
N GLU A 426 0.06 30.74 -11.99
CA GLU A 426 0.66 32.07 -11.85
C GLU A 426 1.67 32.12 -10.70
N ARG A 427 1.30 31.56 -9.54
CA ARG A 427 2.17 31.52 -8.36
C ARG A 427 3.35 30.57 -8.54
N LEU A 428 3.17 29.44 -9.22
CA LEU A 428 4.25 28.52 -9.54
C LEU A 428 5.32 29.15 -10.44
N ASP A 429 4.90 29.98 -11.41
CA ASP A 429 5.80 30.73 -12.28
C ASP A 429 6.58 31.84 -11.55
N SER A 430 6.08 32.29 -10.40
CA SER A 430 6.78 33.28 -9.56
C SER A 430 7.99 32.70 -8.81
N PHE A 431 8.02 31.38 -8.57
CA PHE A 431 9.14 30.75 -7.88
C PHE A 431 10.38 30.63 -8.78
N LYS A 432 11.56 30.71 -8.17
CA LYS A 432 12.81 30.59 -8.91
C LYS A 432 12.95 29.19 -9.52
N HIS A 433 12.93 29.15 -10.86
CA HIS A 433 13.13 27.92 -11.62
C HIS A 433 14.63 27.59 -11.75
N LEU A 434 15.06 26.41 -11.30
CA LEU A 434 16.49 26.01 -11.27
C LEU A 434 17.01 25.43 -12.60
N GLY A 435 16.14 25.27 -13.60
CA GLY A 435 16.51 24.89 -14.98
C GLY A 435 15.97 23.53 -15.43
N LYS A 436 16.30 23.16 -16.68
CA LYS A 436 15.83 21.92 -17.35
C LYS A 436 16.84 20.77 -17.32
N THR A 437 18.09 21.07 -16.95
CA THR A 437 19.24 20.18 -17.11
C THR A 437 20.17 20.27 -15.91
N TYR A 438 19.70 19.72 -14.78
CA TYR A 438 20.46 19.00 -13.74
C TYR A 438 21.93 19.38 -13.49
N LYS A 439 22.27 20.66 -13.34
CA LYS A 439 23.48 21.09 -12.62
C LYS A 439 23.07 21.75 -11.31
N ILE A 440 22.32 20.98 -10.52
CA ILE A 440 21.81 21.41 -9.22
C ILE A 440 22.79 21.09 -8.09
N SER A 441 23.85 20.32 -8.34
CA SER A 441 24.92 20.05 -7.37
C SER A 441 25.43 21.35 -6.73
N ASN A 442 25.82 22.33 -7.54
CA ASN A 442 26.31 23.62 -7.06
C ASN A 442 25.25 24.38 -6.24
N THR A 443 23.98 24.28 -6.64
CA THR A 443 22.86 24.93 -5.94
C THR A 443 22.60 24.27 -4.58
N ILE A 444 22.59 22.94 -4.54
CA ILE A 444 22.40 22.14 -3.31
C ILE A 444 23.59 22.32 -2.37
N GLU A 445 24.82 22.36 -2.89
CA GLU A 445 26.03 22.64 -2.11
C GLU A 445 26.02 24.04 -1.47
N ASN A 446 25.34 25.01 -2.10
CA ASN A 446 25.20 26.36 -1.55
C ASN A 446 24.19 26.43 -0.39
N PHE A 447 23.22 25.52 -0.32
CA PHE A 447 22.22 25.42 0.76
C PHE A 447 22.80 24.73 2.01
N LYS A 448 24.06 25.00 2.36
CA LYS A 448 24.79 24.28 3.42
C LYS A 448 23.96 24.21 4.71
N HIS A 449 23.74 22.98 5.18
CA HIS A 449 22.98 22.61 6.39
C HIS A 449 21.48 22.46 6.23
N ASP A 450 20.91 22.78 5.07
CA ASP A 450 19.47 22.75 4.90
C ASP A 450 18.93 21.32 4.70
N LYS A 451 17.76 21.05 5.27
CA LYS A 451 16.93 19.87 4.94
C LYS A 451 16.11 20.18 3.69
N ILE A 452 16.51 19.57 2.58
CA ILE A 452 15.96 19.80 1.24
C ILE A 452 15.13 18.61 0.81
N SER A 453 13.94 18.87 0.27
CA SER A 453 13.08 17.82 -0.30
C SER A 453 12.69 18.09 -1.74
N PHE A 454 12.94 17.10 -2.60
CA PHE A 454 12.39 17.04 -3.94
C PHE A 454 11.00 16.45 -3.89
N LEU A 455 9.99 17.22 -4.30
CA LEU A 455 8.62 16.76 -4.35
C LEU A 455 8.20 16.46 -5.78
N CYS A 456 7.68 15.25 -5.98
CA CYS A 456 7.20 14.74 -7.25
C CYS A 456 5.71 14.37 -7.17
N ARG A 457 5.01 14.35 -8.30
CA ARG A 457 3.59 13.97 -8.35
C ARG A 457 3.38 12.47 -8.11
N ASN A 458 4.26 11.63 -8.63
CA ASN A 458 4.18 10.17 -8.53
C ASN A 458 5.55 9.51 -8.30
N ASN A 459 5.55 8.21 -7.96
CA ASN A 459 6.76 7.47 -7.64
C ASN A 459 7.71 7.32 -8.84
N GLY A 460 7.19 7.23 -10.07
CA GLY A 460 8.03 7.15 -11.26
C GLY A 460 8.85 8.42 -11.50
N GLN A 461 8.24 9.59 -11.27
CA GLN A 461 8.96 10.87 -11.26
C GLN A 461 10.00 10.94 -10.14
N ALA A 462 9.65 10.48 -8.93
CA ALA A 462 10.58 10.44 -7.80
C ALA A 462 11.81 9.55 -8.09
N LEU A 463 11.61 8.37 -8.70
CA LEU A 463 12.68 7.50 -9.16
C LEU A 463 13.57 8.19 -10.21
N LYS A 464 12.95 8.94 -11.12
CA LYS A 464 13.68 9.69 -12.15
C LYS A 464 14.55 10.79 -11.56
N VAL A 465 14.00 11.58 -10.63
CA VAL A 465 14.77 12.61 -9.91
C VAL A 465 15.91 11.98 -9.10
N SER A 466 15.61 10.88 -8.39
CA SER A 466 16.61 10.11 -7.64
C SER A 466 17.77 9.65 -8.54
N ASN A 467 17.50 9.07 -9.72
CA ASN A 467 18.54 8.71 -10.69
C ASN A 467 19.38 9.90 -11.15
N GLN A 468 18.76 11.07 -11.39
CA GLN A 468 19.48 12.28 -11.78
C GLN A 468 20.41 12.79 -10.67
N LEU A 469 20.01 12.66 -9.41
CA LEU A 469 20.84 13.00 -8.25
C LEU A 469 22.01 12.02 -8.10
N SER A 470 21.76 10.70 -8.22
CA SER A 470 22.81 9.68 -8.18
C SER A 470 23.85 9.89 -9.29
N ASN A 471 23.41 10.19 -10.52
CA ASN A 471 24.30 10.49 -11.64
C ASN A 471 25.20 11.72 -11.43
N GLN A 472 24.82 12.63 -10.54
CA GLN A 472 25.62 13.79 -10.14
C GLN A 472 26.46 13.54 -8.87
N GLY A 473 26.42 12.33 -8.31
CA GLY A 473 27.11 12.00 -7.05
C GLY A 473 26.46 12.62 -5.80
N ILE A 474 25.19 13.04 -5.88
CA ILE A 474 24.51 13.69 -4.77
C ILE A 474 23.86 12.63 -3.87
N GLY A 475 24.41 12.49 -2.66
CA GLY A 475 23.85 11.65 -1.60
C GLY A 475 22.44 12.12 -1.22
N HIS A 476 21.46 11.22 -1.32
CA HIS A 476 20.06 11.52 -1.01
C HIS A 476 19.33 10.27 -0.50
N LYS A 477 18.13 10.48 0.04
CA LYS A 477 17.22 9.42 0.49
C LYS A 477 15.94 9.47 -0.33
N LEU A 478 15.67 8.42 -1.11
CA LEU A 478 14.38 8.23 -1.75
C LEU A 478 13.39 7.63 -0.72
N LEU A 479 12.29 8.33 -0.45
CA LEU A 479 11.27 7.82 0.46
C LEU A 479 10.48 6.70 -0.21
N LYS A 480 10.71 5.48 0.26
CA LYS A 480 9.98 4.27 -0.15
C LYS A 480 8.65 4.14 0.61
N SER A 481 7.92 3.05 0.36
CA SER A 481 6.70 2.73 1.12
C SER A 481 7.02 2.55 2.60
N ALA A 482 6.11 2.93 3.51
CA ALA A 482 6.29 2.76 4.95
C ALA A 482 6.50 1.29 5.37
N ASN A 483 6.01 0.35 4.56
CA ASN A 483 6.20 -1.09 4.76
C ASN A 483 7.60 -1.58 4.32
N PHE A 484 8.31 -0.82 3.47
CA PHE A 484 9.67 -1.16 3.06
C PHE A 484 10.65 -0.84 4.19
N LYS A 485 10.73 -1.74 5.17
CA LYS A 485 11.66 -1.67 6.30
C LYS A 485 12.68 -2.78 6.17
N VAL A 486 13.96 -2.42 6.34
CA VAL A 486 15.09 -3.35 6.28
C VAL A 486 15.89 -3.27 7.56
N LEU A 487 16.35 -4.43 8.04
CA LEU A 487 17.16 -4.55 9.24
C LEU A 487 18.55 -3.97 9.01
N ASP A 488 19.07 -3.29 10.02
CA ASP A 488 20.40 -2.70 9.94
C ASP A 488 21.49 -3.79 9.84
N ARG A 489 22.51 -3.52 9.00
CA ARG A 489 23.56 -4.46 8.60
C ARG A 489 24.32 -5.06 9.79
N TRP A 490 24.39 -4.33 10.90
CA TRP A 490 25.16 -4.76 12.06
C TRP A 490 24.66 -6.07 12.66
N ILE A 491 23.36 -6.37 12.50
CA ILE A 491 22.76 -7.62 12.98
C ILE A 491 23.42 -8.78 12.24
N GLY A 492 23.42 -8.72 10.92
CA GLY A 492 24.13 -9.69 10.08
C GLY A 492 25.62 -9.74 10.39
N GLU A 493 26.30 -8.59 10.54
CA GLU A 493 27.75 -8.60 10.85
C GLU A 493 28.08 -9.27 12.19
N CYS A 494 27.19 -9.15 13.18
CA CYS A 494 27.37 -9.77 14.49
C CYS A 494 27.03 -11.27 14.50
N PHE A 495 26.01 -11.69 13.75
CA PHE A 495 25.40 -13.01 13.88
C PHE A 495 25.55 -13.93 12.66
N SER A 496 25.90 -13.39 11.49
CA SER A 496 25.99 -14.20 10.28
C SER A 496 27.19 -15.15 10.36
N GLY A 497 26.99 -16.41 9.95
CA GLY A 497 28.01 -17.46 10.09
C GLY A 497 28.47 -17.69 11.54
N SER A 498 27.63 -17.40 12.54
CA SER A 498 27.97 -17.55 13.96
C SER A 498 27.50 -18.88 14.55
N GLU A 499 27.93 -19.18 15.78
CA GLU A 499 27.40 -20.29 16.56
C GLU A 499 25.91 -20.09 16.89
N LYS A 500 25.16 -21.18 17.05
CA LYS A 500 23.74 -21.16 17.41
C LYS A 500 23.45 -20.33 18.67
N LEU A 501 24.30 -20.46 19.69
CA LEU A 501 24.12 -19.83 21.00
C LEU A 501 25.26 -18.86 21.28
N ILE A 502 24.96 -17.56 21.35
CA ILE A 502 25.95 -16.51 21.61
C ILE A 502 25.80 -16.00 23.04
N SER A 503 26.93 -15.76 23.73
CA SER A 503 26.96 -15.07 25.02
C SER A 503 27.08 -13.56 24.84
N TYR A 504 26.62 -12.79 25.83
CA TYR A 504 26.80 -11.33 25.83
C TYR A 504 28.26 -10.90 25.64
N GLN A 505 29.22 -11.59 26.27
CA GLN A 505 30.65 -11.28 26.10
C GLN A 505 31.10 -11.35 24.63
N LYS A 506 30.75 -12.44 23.94
CA LYS A 506 31.10 -12.64 22.52
C LYS A 506 30.39 -11.64 21.61
N PHE A 507 29.13 -11.32 21.92
CA PHE A 507 28.40 -10.25 21.23
C PHE A 507 29.06 -8.88 21.42
N ASN A 508 29.43 -8.55 22.66
CA ASN A 508 30.08 -7.28 23.00
C ASN A 508 31.43 -7.12 22.31
N GLU A 509 32.25 -8.18 22.27
CA GLU A 509 33.51 -8.20 21.53
C GLU A 509 33.30 -7.92 20.04
N LYS A 510 32.29 -8.55 19.42
CA LYS A 510 31.94 -8.32 18.01
C LYS A 510 31.44 -6.89 17.78
N CYS A 511 30.51 -6.39 18.59
CA CYS A 511 29.98 -5.04 18.43
C CYS A 511 31.05 -3.97 18.63
N LYS A 512 31.94 -4.11 19.62
CA LYS A 512 33.06 -3.17 19.81
C LYS A 512 34.01 -3.19 18.62
N PHE A 513 34.30 -4.37 18.07
CA PHE A 513 35.15 -4.51 16.89
C PHE A 513 34.53 -3.90 15.61
N ILE A 514 33.24 -4.13 15.38
CA ILE A 514 32.55 -3.77 14.13
C ILE A 514 32.03 -2.32 14.16
N LEU A 515 31.43 -1.92 15.28
CA LEU A 515 30.60 -0.71 15.37
C LEU A 515 31.22 0.39 16.24
N ASN A 516 32.29 0.07 16.99
CA ASN A 516 32.96 1.00 17.91
C ASN A 516 31.98 1.72 18.86
N LEU A 517 31.02 0.97 19.41
CA LEU A 517 29.97 1.48 20.29
C LEU A 517 30.39 1.47 21.77
N GLU A 518 29.80 2.38 22.53
CA GLU A 518 29.90 2.40 23.99
C GLU A 518 29.17 1.21 24.62
N GLU A 519 29.62 0.77 25.80
CA GLU A 519 29.10 -0.45 26.45
C GLU A 519 27.60 -0.38 26.74
N ASN A 520 27.09 0.81 27.08
CA ASN A 520 25.66 1.03 27.32
C ASN A 520 24.82 0.80 26.06
N GLU A 521 25.30 1.21 24.88
CA GLU A 521 24.58 1.01 23.62
C GLU A 521 24.58 -0.45 23.19
N VAL A 522 25.69 -1.15 23.42
CA VAL A 522 25.78 -2.60 23.19
C VAL A 522 24.83 -3.35 24.11
N GLN A 523 24.76 -2.99 25.40
CA GLN A 523 23.81 -3.58 26.34
C GLN A 523 22.37 -3.35 25.89
N HIS A 524 22.02 -2.12 25.51
CA HIS A 524 20.68 -1.81 25.05
C HIS A 524 20.28 -2.66 23.82
N ARG A 525 21.17 -2.80 22.83
CA ARG A 525 20.93 -3.66 21.66
C ARG A 525 20.77 -5.12 22.06
N TRP A 526 21.58 -5.61 22.99
CA TRP A 526 21.47 -6.98 23.49
C TRP A 526 20.11 -7.24 24.14
N ASP A 527 19.65 -6.31 24.99
CA ASP A 527 18.38 -6.43 25.69
C ASP A 527 17.21 -6.49 24.71
N ILE A 528 17.22 -5.64 23.68
CA ILE A 528 16.24 -5.68 22.58
C ILE A 528 16.25 -7.05 21.90
N LEU A 529 17.41 -7.59 21.53
CA LEU A 529 17.50 -8.88 20.85
C LEU A 529 17.01 -10.03 21.73
N LYS A 530 17.31 -10.02 23.04
CA LYS A 530 16.82 -11.00 24.01
C LYS A 530 15.32 -10.92 24.24
N GLU A 531 14.74 -9.72 24.21
CA GLU A 531 13.30 -9.53 24.27
C GLU A 531 12.60 -10.14 23.05
N ILE A 532 13.18 -9.99 21.85
CA ILE A 532 12.64 -10.54 20.60
C ILE A 532 12.72 -12.07 20.56
N GLU A 533 13.85 -12.63 20.98
CA GLU A 533 14.09 -14.06 21.01
C GLU A 533 13.25 -14.78 22.09
N GLU A 534 12.80 -14.06 23.13
CA GLU A 534 11.92 -14.57 24.20
C GLU A 534 12.50 -15.81 24.94
N GLY A 535 13.81 -16.05 24.84
CA GLY A 535 14.46 -17.24 25.36
C GLY A 535 14.86 -17.11 26.84
N LYS A 536 14.64 -18.19 27.60
CA LYS A 536 14.95 -18.26 29.06
C LYS A 536 16.44 -18.36 29.38
N SER A 537 17.29 -18.60 28.39
CA SER A 537 18.74 -18.73 28.54
C SER A 537 19.41 -17.34 28.70
N SER A 538 20.54 -17.28 29.39
CA SER A 538 21.41 -16.09 29.37
C SER A 538 22.15 -15.91 28.04
N LYS A 539 22.20 -16.97 27.21
CA LYS A 539 22.67 -16.91 25.82
C LYS A 539 21.51 -16.58 24.89
N LEU A 540 21.83 -16.00 23.75
CA LEU A 540 20.90 -15.69 22.66
C LEU A 540 20.92 -16.83 21.64
N ASP A 541 19.75 -17.41 21.33
CA ASP A 541 19.59 -18.36 20.23
C ASP A 541 19.39 -17.61 18.90
N VAL A 542 20.38 -17.71 18.03
CA VAL A 542 20.43 -16.99 16.75
C VAL A 542 19.36 -17.51 15.77
N GLU A 543 19.05 -18.80 15.82
CA GLU A 543 18.03 -19.40 14.94
C GLU A 543 16.62 -18.98 15.35
N GLU A 544 16.36 -18.90 16.66
CA GLU A 544 15.08 -18.42 17.17
C GLU A 544 14.92 -16.91 16.93
N LEU A 545 15.98 -16.12 17.15
CA LEU A 545 16.00 -14.71 16.82
C LEU A 545 15.69 -14.48 15.33
N SER A 546 16.39 -15.20 14.44
CA SER A 546 16.15 -15.13 12.99
C SER A 546 14.70 -15.44 12.64
N PHE A 547 14.14 -16.48 13.24
CA PHE A 547 12.75 -16.88 13.03
C PHE A 547 11.80 -15.78 13.49
N LYS A 548 11.97 -15.25 14.70
CA LYS A 548 11.11 -14.18 15.25
C LYS A 548 11.18 -12.91 14.40
N LEU A 549 12.37 -12.56 13.92
CA LEU A 549 12.58 -11.39 13.06
C LEU A 549 11.90 -11.54 11.69
N SER A 550 11.78 -12.75 11.12
CA SER A 550 11.24 -12.92 9.76
C SER A 550 9.78 -12.47 9.61
N TYR A 551 8.94 -12.70 10.63
CA TYR A 551 7.52 -12.28 10.61
C TYR A 551 7.20 -11.07 11.50
N LYS A 552 8.08 -10.67 12.43
CA LYS A 552 7.88 -9.47 13.28
C LYS A 552 8.74 -8.27 12.86
N LYS A 553 9.51 -8.30 11.75
CA LYS A 553 10.44 -7.21 11.38
C LYS A 553 9.85 -5.80 11.42
N HIS A 554 8.58 -5.63 11.05
CA HIS A 554 7.93 -4.31 11.02
C HIS A 554 7.59 -3.75 12.41
N MET A 555 7.62 -4.60 13.45
CA MET A 555 7.35 -4.22 14.84
C MET A 555 8.57 -3.61 15.53
N TYR A 556 9.78 -3.88 15.04
CA TYR A 556 11.03 -3.47 15.68
C TYR A 556 11.73 -2.37 14.88
N GLU A 557 11.15 -1.17 14.86
CA GLU A 557 11.67 -0.01 14.10
C GLU A 557 13.09 0.40 14.50
N ASN A 558 13.43 0.22 15.77
CA ASN A 558 14.75 0.48 16.34
C ASN A 558 15.86 -0.45 15.80
N LEU A 559 15.51 -1.59 15.20
CA LEU A 559 16.46 -2.48 14.54
C LEU A 559 16.55 -2.22 13.03
N CYS A 560 15.65 -1.41 12.48
CA CYS A 560 15.65 -1.07 11.07
C CYS A 560 16.57 0.11 10.76
N ILE A 561 17.06 0.17 9.52
CA ILE A 561 17.87 1.29 9.04
C ILE A 561 17.04 2.57 9.08
N ASN A 562 17.45 3.53 9.91
CA ASN A 562 16.87 4.88 9.94
C ASN A 562 17.98 5.93 9.85
N ARG A 563 18.56 6.08 8.65
CA ARG A 563 19.55 7.13 8.38
C ARG A 563 18.83 8.40 7.96
N GLU A 564 19.18 9.52 8.58
CA GLU A 564 18.79 10.84 8.13
C GLU A 564 19.61 11.24 6.89
N SER A 565 18.98 11.97 5.99
CA SER A 565 19.65 12.55 4.82
C SER A 565 19.25 14.01 4.72
N LYS A 566 20.21 14.87 4.40
CA LYS A 566 19.95 16.30 4.15
C LYS A 566 19.08 16.50 2.91
N VAL A 567 19.27 15.64 1.90
CA VAL A 567 18.48 15.64 0.67
C VAL A 567 17.56 14.44 0.65
N GLU A 568 16.28 14.69 0.47
CA GLU A 568 15.26 13.65 0.33
C GLU A 568 14.50 13.80 -1.00
N VAL A 569 14.02 12.69 -1.55
CA VAL A 569 13.16 12.66 -2.72
C VAL A 569 11.88 11.93 -2.35
N SER A 570 10.74 12.54 -2.61
CA SER A 570 9.43 12.03 -2.21
C SER A 570 8.36 12.37 -3.22
N THR A 571 7.24 11.66 -3.15
CA THR A 571 6.00 12.18 -3.70
C THR A 571 5.39 13.22 -2.75
N ILE A 572 4.57 14.12 -3.28
CA ILE A 572 3.82 15.10 -2.47
C ILE A 572 2.96 14.38 -1.42
N HIS A 573 2.27 13.30 -1.81
CA HIS A 573 1.45 12.48 -0.92
C HIS A 573 2.24 11.91 0.28
N ARG A 574 3.47 11.42 0.06
CA ARG A 574 4.32 10.87 1.13
C ARG A 574 5.00 11.95 1.97
N ALA A 575 5.11 13.17 1.43
CA ALA A 575 5.67 14.31 2.14
C ALA A 575 4.64 15.01 3.04
N LYS A 576 3.34 14.70 2.90
CA LYS A 576 2.31 15.21 3.81
C LYS A 576 2.64 14.85 5.26
N GLY A 577 2.41 15.79 6.17
CA GLY A 577 2.80 15.69 7.58
C GLY A 577 4.30 15.86 7.86
N ARG A 578 5.15 16.04 6.82
CA ARG A 578 6.59 16.31 6.97
C ARG A 578 6.90 17.76 6.62
N GLU A 579 8.01 18.23 7.16
CA GLU A 579 8.47 19.62 7.02
C GLU A 579 9.94 19.65 6.58
N PHE A 580 10.26 20.66 5.78
CA PHE A 580 11.58 20.88 5.18
C PHE A 580 11.91 22.36 5.22
N GLU A 581 13.18 22.72 5.31
CA GLU A 581 13.58 24.13 5.19
C GLU A 581 13.35 24.61 3.77
N ARG A 582 13.73 23.78 2.78
CA ARG A 582 13.55 24.09 1.36
C ARG A 582 12.90 22.94 0.59
N VAL A 583 12.06 23.29 -0.36
CA VAL A 583 11.41 22.34 -1.27
C VAL A 583 11.75 22.67 -2.72
N ILE A 584 12.07 21.64 -3.48
CA ILE A 584 12.26 21.71 -4.93
C ILE A 584 11.14 20.89 -5.56
N LEU A 585 10.14 21.56 -6.13
CA LEU A 585 9.00 20.93 -6.78
C LEU A 585 9.31 20.61 -8.24
N LEU A 586 9.05 19.36 -8.65
CA LEU A 586 9.06 18.99 -10.05
C LEU A 586 7.80 19.51 -10.76
N ASN A 587 7.98 20.44 -11.69
CA ASN A 587 6.94 21.16 -12.43
C ASN A 587 6.55 20.48 -13.76
N ASP A 588 6.99 19.25 -14.02
CA ASP A 588 6.66 18.55 -15.26
C ASP A 588 5.26 17.94 -15.21
N ASN A 589 4.39 18.38 -16.12
CA ASN A 589 3.02 17.88 -16.30
C ASN A 589 2.22 17.92 -14.98
N ILE A 590 2.34 19.03 -14.25
CA ILE A 590 1.62 19.25 -13.00
C ILE A 590 0.09 19.09 -13.21
N PHE A 591 -0.43 19.63 -14.30
CA PHE A 591 -1.80 19.38 -14.74
C PHE A 591 -1.74 18.59 -16.04
N VAL A 592 -1.94 17.27 -15.98
CA VAL A 592 -2.03 16.44 -17.20
C VAL A 592 -3.35 16.78 -17.90
N GLU A 593 -3.30 17.07 -19.20
CA GLU A 593 -4.49 17.44 -20.01
C GLU A 593 -5.59 16.36 -20.05
N GLU A 594 -5.26 15.10 -19.74
CA GLU A 594 -6.19 13.96 -19.73
C GLU A 594 -6.98 13.81 -18.40
N ASP A 595 -6.68 14.58 -17.35
CA ASP A 595 -7.31 14.50 -16.01
C ASP A 595 -8.34 15.62 -15.74
N SER A 596 -9.08 16.08 -16.76
CA SER A 596 -10.10 17.13 -16.59
C SER A 596 -11.21 16.78 -15.60
N GLU A 597 -11.37 15.51 -15.27
CA GLU A 597 -12.38 15.02 -14.31
C GLU A 597 -11.97 15.23 -12.83
N ASN A 598 -10.74 15.67 -12.51
CA ASN A 598 -10.28 15.74 -11.11
C ASN A 598 -9.41 16.96 -10.74
N ILE A 599 -9.68 18.12 -11.32
CA ILE A 599 -8.92 19.37 -11.12
C ILE A 599 -8.85 19.77 -9.63
N GLU A 600 -9.92 19.55 -8.86
CA GLU A 600 -9.98 19.91 -7.43
C GLU A 600 -8.96 19.13 -6.59
N ASP A 601 -8.86 17.81 -6.78
CA ASP A 601 -7.87 16.98 -6.09
C ASP A 601 -6.43 17.41 -6.46
N GLU A 602 -6.18 17.76 -7.73
CA GLU A 602 -4.87 18.27 -8.16
C GLU A 602 -4.53 19.59 -7.49
N ASN A 603 -5.49 20.53 -7.39
CA ASN A 603 -5.29 21.80 -6.69
C ASN A 603 -4.90 21.58 -5.22
N LYS A 604 -5.58 20.67 -4.52
CA LYS A 604 -5.25 20.29 -3.13
C LYS A 604 -3.86 19.65 -3.01
N ILE A 605 -3.47 18.81 -3.97
CA ILE A 605 -2.11 18.23 -4.01
C ILE A 605 -1.05 19.34 -4.11
N TYR A 606 -1.24 20.34 -4.97
CA TYR A 606 -0.28 21.46 -5.08
C TYR A 606 -0.24 22.31 -3.82
N TYR A 607 -1.39 22.60 -3.24
CA TYR A 607 -1.45 23.27 -1.95
C TYR A 607 -0.69 22.49 -0.85
N VAL A 608 -0.81 21.15 -0.81
CA VAL A 608 0.01 20.33 0.08
C VAL A 608 1.50 20.51 -0.19
N ALA A 609 1.94 20.59 -1.45
CA ALA A 609 3.35 20.83 -1.79
C ALA A 609 3.86 22.21 -1.31
N LEU A 610 3.07 23.27 -1.51
CA LEU A 610 3.36 24.65 -1.10
C LEU A 610 3.47 24.83 0.41
N THR A 611 2.82 23.95 1.16
CA THR A 611 2.80 23.95 2.62
C THR A 611 3.87 23.05 3.23
N ARG A 612 4.78 22.47 2.44
CA ARG A 612 5.91 21.68 2.95
C ARG A 612 7.17 22.49 3.30
N PRO A 613 7.60 23.51 2.53
CA PRO A 613 8.78 24.31 2.85
C PRO A 613 8.51 25.31 3.98
N ARG A 614 9.51 25.52 4.84
CA ARG A 614 9.53 26.55 5.88
C ARG A 614 10.04 27.89 5.34
N GLU A 615 11.13 27.86 4.57
CA GLU A 615 11.83 29.06 4.11
C GLU A 615 11.50 29.37 2.65
N GLU A 616 11.87 28.47 1.75
CA GLU A 616 11.84 28.75 0.31
C GLU A 616 11.37 27.55 -0.52
N MET A 617 10.76 27.87 -1.66
CA MET A 617 10.35 26.92 -2.68
C MET A 617 10.99 27.25 -4.02
N TYR A 618 11.43 26.21 -4.70
CA TYR A 618 11.98 26.25 -6.05
C TYR A 618 11.23 25.31 -6.97
N THR A 619 11.31 25.56 -8.27
CA THR A 619 10.76 24.66 -9.29
C THR A 619 11.87 24.11 -10.19
N ILE A 620 11.67 22.89 -10.69
CA ILE A 620 12.51 22.26 -11.71
C ILE A 620 11.65 21.61 -12.79
N SER A 621 12.24 21.39 -13.96
CA SER A 621 11.65 20.61 -15.04
C SER A 621 12.67 19.58 -15.54
N LEU A 622 12.26 18.36 -15.89
CA LEU A 622 13.13 17.38 -16.55
C LEU A 622 13.21 17.64 -18.05
N GLY A 623 12.30 18.43 -18.64
CA GLY A 623 12.33 18.82 -20.05
C GLY A 623 12.25 17.65 -21.04
N GLU A 624 12.01 16.42 -20.56
CA GLU A 624 11.99 15.20 -21.36
C GLU A 624 10.57 14.86 -21.82
N ARG A 625 10.43 14.49 -23.10
CA ARG A 625 9.15 14.05 -23.70
C ARG A 625 8.78 12.60 -23.34
N ASN A 626 9.50 11.99 -22.41
CA ASN A 626 9.29 10.60 -22.05
C ASN A 626 8.02 10.49 -21.20
N ARG A 627 7.21 9.46 -21.50
CA ARG A 627 6.01 9.13 -20.74
C ARG A 627 6.37 8.15 -19.64
N ILE A 628 6.13 8.56 -18.39
CA ILE A 628 6.22 7.70 -17.21
C ILE A 628 4.85 7.08 -16.99
N LYS A 629 4.80 5.75 -16.89
CA LYS A 629 3.58 4.97 -16.71
C LYS A 629 3.77 3.96 -15.60
N LYS A 630 2.66 3.46 -15.04
CA LYS A 630 2.63 2.31 -14.15
C LYS A 630 1.93 1.18 -14.89
N SER A 631 2.49 -0.04 -14.84
CA SER A 631 1.86 -1.18 -15.51
C SER A 631 0.55 -1.56 -14.84
N ASN A 632 -0.39 -2.08 -15.63
CA ASN A 632 -1.64 -2.61 -15.08
C ASN A 632 -1.40 -4.02 -14.54
N ASP A 633 -1.59 -4.19 -13.24
CA ASP A 633 -1.64 -5.50 -12.60
C ASP A 633 -2.93 -5.58 -11.78
N ASN A 634 -3.73 -6.63 -12.02
CA ASN A 634 -5.00 -6.89 -11.36
C ASN A 634 -4.86 -6.99 -9.82
N ASN A 635 -3.64 -7.14 -9.31
CA ASN A 635 -3.32 -7.20 -7.88
C ASN A 635 -2.77 -5.89 -7.30
N GLY A 636 -2.80 -4.77 -8.04
CA GLY A 636 -2.32 -3.46 -7.56
C GLY A 636 -0.78 -3.33 -7.49
N ARG A 637 -0.03 -4.35 -7.92
CA ARG A 637 1.44 -4.45 -7.86
C ARG A 637 2.16 -3.93 -9.11
N GLY A 638 1.51 -3.08 -9.91
CA GLY A 638 2.10 -2.50 -11.11
C GLY A 638 3.44 -1.80 -10.87
N ARG A 639 4.36 -1.90 -11.84
CA ARG A 639 5.71 -1.34 -11.79
C ARG A 639 5.80 -0.07 -12.64
N TRP A 640 6.56 0.92 -12.17
CA TRP A 640 6.81 2.13 -12.95
C TRP A 640 7.78 1.87 -14.10
N TYR A 641 7.48 2.43 -15.26
CA TYR A 641 8.31 2.34 -16.46
C TYR A 641 8.25 3.62 -17.28
N GLU A 642 9.33 3.91 -18.00
CA GLU A 642 9.44 5.09 -18.85
C GLU A 642 9.51 4.68 -20.32
N THR A 643 8.80 5.39 -21.18
CA THR A 643 8.84 5.20 -22.64
C THR A 643 9.08 6.51 -23.37
N TYR A 644 9.70 6.43 -24.55
CA TYR A 644 9.77 7.54 -25.49
C TYR A 644 9.08 7.17 -26.80
N TRP A 645 8.59 8.17 -27.53
CA TRP A 645 8.10 7.95 -28.89
C TRP A 645 9.27 7.80 -29.85
N ASN A 646 9.44 6.60 -30.41
CA ASN A 646 10.45 6.37 -31.44
C ASN A 646 9.84 6.67 -32.82
N PHE A 647 10.23 7.80 -33.42
CA PHE A 647 9.72 8.24 -34.73
C PHE A 647 10.03 7.23 -35.85
N ASN A 648 11.19 6.56 -35.81
CA ASN A 648 11.58 5.59 -36.84
C ASN A 648 10.73 4.32 -36.77
N LYS A 649 10.47 3.82 -35.56
CA LYS A 649 9.67 2.60 -35.34
C LYS A 649 8.16 2.89 -35.23
N LYS A 650 7.76 4.16 -35.25
CA LYS A 650 6.39 4.66 -35.02
C LYS A 650 5.71 4.00 -33.82
N LYS A 651 6.46 3.81 -32.72
CA LYS A 651 5.95 3.18 -31.50
C LYS A 651 6.67 3.71 -30.26
N HIS A 652 6.00 3.59 -29.12
CA HIS A 652 6.63 3.79 -27.82
C HIS A 652 7.70 2.71 -27.59
N THR A 653 8.87 3.14 -27.14
CA THR A 653 9.99 2.27 -26.79
C THR A 653 10.35 2.49 -25.34
N LEU A 654 10.48 1.41 -24.59
CA LEU A 654 10.90 1.35 -23.19
C LEU A 654 12.32 1.93 -23.04
N VAL A 655 12.45 2.89 -22.12
CA VAL A 655 13.69 3.54 -21.72
C VAL A 655 14.17 2.98 -20.40
N SER A 656 13.29 2.99 -19.41
CA SER A 656 13.64 2.64 -18.04
C SER A 656 12.52 1.87 -17.35
N ILE A 657 12.89 1.12 -16.31
CA ILE A 657 11.99 0.34 -15.48
C ILE A 657 12.37 0.50 -14.01
N GLU A 658 11.39 0.59 -13.12
CA GLU A 658 11.61 0.67 -11.67
C GLU A 658 12.33 -0.58 -11.16
N VAL A 659 13.35 -0.36 -10.34
CA VAL A 659 14.12 -1.38 -9.64
C VAL A 659 14.23 -0.99 -8.16
N GLY A 660 14.16 -1.97 -7.27
CA GLY A 660 14.39 -1.77 -5.84
C GLY A 660 13.16 -1.92 -4.94
N ARG A 661 12.14 -2.64 -5.39
CA ARG A 661 10.99 -3.04 -4.55
C ARG A 661 11.38 -4.19 -3.62
N GLU A 662 10.58 -4.44 -2.58
CA GLU A 662 10.91 -5.36 -1.46
C GLU A 662 11.28 -6.78 -1.91
N LYS A 663 10.61 -7.28 -2.95
CA LYS A 663 10.78 -8.64 -3.47
C LYS A 663 11.55 -8.69 -4.80
N ASP A 664 12.25 -7.61 -5.16
CA ASP A 664 12.97 -7.56 -6.43
C ASP A 664 14.22 -8.45 -6.45
N ILE A 665 14.77 -8.75 -5.29
CA ILE A 665 16.01 -9.49 -5.14
C ILE A 665 15.71 -10.88 -4.60
N ASP A 666 16.35 -11.89 -5.19
CA ASP A 666 16.43 -13.23 -4.61
C ASP A 666 17.47 -13.20 -3.48
N THR A 667 17.00 -13.03 -2.25
CA THR A 667 17.89 -12.81 -1.09
C THR A 667 18.77 -14.01 -0.76
N LEU A 668 18.35 -15.22 -1.16
CA LEU A 668 19.15 -16.44 -0.99
C LEU A 668 20.38 -16.44 -1.90
N SER A 669 20.34 -15.74 -3.03
CA SER A 669 21.47 -15.65 -3.96
C SER A 669 22.73 -15.04 -3.35
N PHE A 670 22.60 -14.26 -2.25
CA PHE A 670 23.75 -13.71 -1.52
C PHE A 670 24.58 -14.79 -0.80
N VAL A 671 23.96 -15.93 -0.51
CA VAL A 671 24.52 -17.02 0.30
C VAL A 671 24.31 -18.40 -0.33
N SER A 672 24.08 -18.48 -1.64
CA SER A 672 23.91 -19.76 -2.36
C SER A 672 25.22 -20.16 -3.06
N ASP A 673 25.80 -21.28 -2.63
CA ASP A 673 27.02 -21.85 -3.21
C ASP A 673 26.83 -22.21 -4.69
N THR A 674 25.64 -22.71 -5.06
CA THR A 674 25.32 -23.09 -6.43
C THR A 674 25.20 -21.87 -7.36
N PHE A 675 24.77 -20.73 -6.83
CA PHE A 675 24.67 -19.48 -7.58
C PHE A 675 26.03 -18.78 -7.77
N LEU A 676 26.82 -18.66 -6.70
CA LEU A 676 28.11 -17.97 -6.72
C LEU A 676 29.17 -18.77 -7.51
N GLY A 677 29.03 -20.11 -7.52
CA GLY A 677 29.86 -21.01 -8.32
C GLY A 677 31.29 -21.18 -7.78
N LEU A 678 32.12 -21.94 -8.50
CA LEU A 678 33.44 -22.38 -7.99
C LEU A 678 34.50 -21.26 -7.83
N LYS A 679 34.27 -20.06 -8.39
CA LYS A 679 35.26 -18.95 -8.37
C LYS A 679 35.09 -18.00 -7.18
N SER A 680 34.00 -18.11 -6.42
CA SER A 680 33.68 -17.30 -5.25
C SER A 680 32.80 -18.10 -4.31
N ASP A 681 33.19 -18.24 -3.05
CA ASP A 681 32.35 -18.87 -2.03
C ASP A 681 31.45 -17.84 -1.32
N VAL A 682 30.54 -18.33 -0.49
CA VAL A 682 29.61 -17.50 0.29
C VAL A 682 30.37 -16.53 1.21
N GLU A 683 31.48 -16.97 1.82
CA GLU A 683 32.27 -16.14 2.72
C GLU A 683 32.91 -14.95 1.98
N PHE A 684 33.44 -15.18 0.78
CA PHE A 684 33.95 -14.14 -0.10
C PHE A 684 32.86 -13.12 -0.45
N ASN A 685 31.67 -13.58 -0.85
CA ASN A 685 30.60 -12.66 -1.23
C ASN A 685 30.11 -11.81 -0.05
N GLN A 686 29.95 -12.41 1.14
CA GLN A 686 29.58 -11.67 2.35
C GLN A 686 30.65 -10.64 2.74
N LYS A 687 31.94 -11.00 2.66
CA LYS A 687 33.05 -10.06 2.89
C LYS A 687 33.08 -8.94 1.85
N TYR A 688 32.82 -9.24 0.58
CA TYR A 688 32.79 -8.24 -0.48
C TYR A 688 31.65 -7.24 -0.28
N ILE A 689 30.44 -7.72 0.02
CA ILE A 689 29.27 -6.87 0.31
C ILE A 689 29.56 -5.91 1.48
N LEU A 690 30.27 -6.37 2.51
CA LEU A 690 30.54 -5.55 3.70
C LEU A 690 31.67 -4.53 3.51
N ASN A 691 32.71 -4.90 2.76
CA ASN A 691 33.96 -4.13 2.72
C ASN A 691 34.18 -3.34 1.41
N ASN A 692 33.51 -3.73 0.34
CA ASN A 692 33.75 -3.19 -1.00
C ASN A 692 32.53 -2.50 -1.62
N ILE A 693 31.36 -2.64 -1.02
CA ILE A 693 30.14 -1.96 -1.45
C ILE A 693 29.85 -0.80 -0.52
N ALA A 694 29.46 0.32 -1.11
CA ALA A 694 28.96 1.50 -0.45
C ALA A 694 27.58 1.90 -0.98
N LYS A 695 26.88 2.74 -0.21
CA LYS A 695 25.63 3.36 -0.65
C LYS A 695 25.90 4.24 -1.88
N ASN A 696 24.97 4.23 -2.83
CA ASN A 696 25.03 4.91 -4.13
C ASN A 696 26.02 4.31 -5.14
N ASP A 697 26.70 3.20 -4.83
CA ASP A 697 27.48 2.50 -5.85
C ASP A 697 26.57 2.00 -6.98
N GLU A 698 27.03 2.12 -8.23
CA GLU A 698 26.29 1.65 -9.40
C GLU A 698 26.41 0.13 -9.55
N VAL A 699 25.29 -0.52 -9.85
CA VAL A 699 25.24 -1.93 -10.23
C VAL A 699 24.66 -2.09 -11.63
N VAL A 700 25.09 -3.15 -12.31
CA VAL A 700 24.58 -3.52 -13.63
C VAL A 700 23.81 -4.82 -13.50
N LEU A 701 22.55 -4.81 -13.93
CA LEU A 701 21.75 -6.04 -14.05
C LEU A 701 22.01 -6.65 -15.42
N ARG A 702 22.53 -7.88 -15.46
CA ARG A 702 22.84 -8.59 -16.71
C ARG A 702 21.84 -9.74 -16.91
N LEU A 703 21.21 -9.79 -18.08
CA LEU A 703 20.22 -10.82 -18.41
C LEU A 703 20.86 -12.21 -18.45
N VAL A 704 20.22 -13.17 -17.81
CA VAL A 704 20.60 -14.59 -17.86
C VAL A 704 19.67 -15.30 -18.84
N GLU A 705 20.26 -15.96 -19.81
CA GLU A 705 19.58 -16.70 -20.87
C GLU A 705 19.84 -18.21 -20.75
N LYS A 706 18.79 -19.02 -20.90
CA LYS A 706 18.89 -20.48 -21.01
C LYS A 706 17.98 -20.95 -22.14
N ASN A 707 18.54 -21.66 -23.12
CA ASN A 707 17.82 -22.18 -24.29
C ASN A 707 17.00 -21.10 -25.05
N GLY A 708 17.54 -19.88 -25.22
CA GLY A 708 16.82 -18.79 -25.89
C GLY A 708 15.81 -18.04 -25.02
N MET A 709 15.61 -18.47 -23.77
CA MET A 709 14.63 -17.91 -22.84
C MET A 709 15.29 -17.08 -21.75
N ALA A 710 14.68 -15.95 -21.39
CA ALA A 710 15.06 -15.17 -20.23
C ALA A 710 14.71 -15.94 -18.95
N VAL A 711 15.71 -16.18 -18.09
CA VAL A 711 15.55 -16.92 -16.83
C VAL A 711 15.87 -16.09 -15.59
N GLY A 712 16.37 -14.86 -15.74
CA GLY A 712 16.60 -13.93 -14.64
C GLY A 712 17.55 -12.80 -15.01
N TYR A 713 17.87 -11.96 -14.04
CA TYR A 713 18.97 -11.00 -14.12
C TYR A 713 19.93 -11.22 -12.96
N ASP A 714 21.21 -11.26 -13.26
CA ASP A 714 22.27 -11.27 -12.25
C ASP A 714 22.69 -9.84 -11.93
N ILE A 715 22.98 -9.57 -10.66
CA ILE A 715 23.43 -8.27 -10.13
C ILE A 715 24.96 -8.27 -10.10
N TYR A 716 25.56 -7.32 -10.81
CA TYR A 716 27.00 -7.10 -10.83
C TYR A 716 27.34 -5.75 -10.19
N HIS A 717 28.25 -5.76 -9.23
CA HIS A 717 28.95 -4.56 -8.77
C HIS A 717 30.36 -4.59 -9.36
N GLU A 718 30.71 -3.55 -10.13
CA GLU A 718 31.86 -3.58 -11.03
C GLU A 718 31.78 -4.80 -11.98
N ASP A 719 32.67 -5.78 -11.84
CA ASP A 719 32.66 -7.04 -12.58
C ASP A 719 32.42 -8.27 -11.68
N ILE A 720 32.08 -8.06 -10.41
CA ILE A 720 31.81 -9.13 -9.45
C ILE A 720 30.31 -9.39 -9.39
N LYS A 721 29.94 -10.65 -9.60
CA LYS A 721 28.57 -11.15 -9.46
C LYS A 721 28.25 -11.31 -7.97
N ILE A 722 27.32 -10.51 -7.45
CA ILE A 722 27.05 -10.43 -6.00
C ILE A 722 25.69 -10.98 -5.59
N GLY A 723 24.73 -11.07 -6.51
CA GLY A 723 23.38 -11.51 -6.22
C GLY A 723 22.53 -11.62 -7.48
N LYS A 724 21.25 -11.95 -7.32
CA LYS A 724 20.30 -12.19 -8.41
C LYS A 724 18.99 -11.45 -8.18
N MET A 725 18.38 -10.96 -9.25
CA MET A 725 17.00 -10.49 -9.24
C MET A 725 16.03 -11.67 -9.13
N SER A 726 14.91 -11.47 -8.46
CA SER A 726 13.91 -12.50 -8.23
C SER A 726 13.15 -12.90 -9.50
N ASN A 727 12.48 -14.06 -9.45
CA ASN A 727 11.58 -14.48 -10.51
C ASN A 727 10.35 -13.55 -10.62
N GLU A 728 9.93 -12.92 -9.51
CA GLU A 728 8.85 -11.95 -9.48
C GLU A 728 9.22 -10.70 -10.29
N PHE A 729 10.44 -10.17 -10.10
CA PHE A 729 10.96 -9.06 -10.92
C PHE A 729 10.90 -9.40 -12.42
N LEU A 730 11.39 -10.58 -12.83
CA LEU A 730 11.37 -10.99 -14.22
C LEU A 730 9.95 -11.14 -14.77
N ALA A 731 9.02 -11.68 -13.97
CA ALA A 731 7.62 -11.85 -14.35
C ALA A 731 6.90 -10.50 -14.53
N GLU A 732 7.10 -9.56 -13.61
CA GLU A 732 6.54 -8.21 -13.73
C GLU A 732 7.16 -7.44 -14.90
N PHE A 733 8.48 -7.56 -15.11
CA PHE A 733 9.13 -6.98 -16.28
C PHE A 733 8.56 -7.57 -17.58
N TYR A 734 8.36 -8.88 -17.64
CA TYR A 734 7.66 -9.49 -18.76
C TYR A 734 6.25 -8.90 -18.96
N GLY A 735 5.51 -8.64 -17.88
CA GLY A 735 4.22 -7.95 -17.90
C GLY A 735 4.30 -6.58 -18.60
N VAL A 736 5.27 -5.76 -18.21
CA VAL A 736 5.54 -4.44 -18.84
C VAL A 736 5.83 -4.59 -20.34
N LEU A 737 6.68 -5.55 -20.72
CA LEU A 737 7.02 -5.79 -22.12
C LEU A 737 5.81 -6.30 -22.93
N ARG A 738 4.98 -7.17 -22.34
CA ARG A 738 3.76 -7.68 -22.97
C ARG A 738 2.74 -6.56 -23.18
N GLU A 739 2.55 -5.68 -22.20
CA GLU A 739 1.65 -4.52 -22.29
C GLU A 739 2.09 -3.56 -23.41
N ASN A 740 3.40 -3.25 -23.49
CA ASN A 740 3.93 -2.29 -24.46
C ASN A 740 4.15 -2.84 -25.87
N TYR A 741 4.50 -4.12 -26.00
CA TYR A 741 4.95 -4.70 -27.27
C TYR A 741 4.15 -5.93 -27.73
N ARG A 742 3.18 -6.40 -26.94
CA ARG A 742 2.35 -7.60 -27.23
C ARG A 742 3.19 -8.85 -27.50
N ILE A 743 4.30 -9.02 -26.79
CA ILE A 743 5.16 -10.20 -26.95
C ILE A 743 4.48 -11.46 -26.40
N PRO A 744 4.61 -12.62 -27.07
CA PRO A 744 3.87 -13.84 -26.73
C PRO A 744 4.58 -14.72 -25.69
N SER A 745 5.89 -14.55 -25.51
CA SER A 745 6.75 -15.45 -24.75
C SER A 745 7.90 -14.71 -24.06
N LYS A 746 8.53 -15.36 -23.07
CA LYS A 746 9.71 -14.85 -22.35
C LYS A 746 11.04 -15.10 -23.10
N GLU A 747 11.04 -15.02 -24.43
CA GLU A 747 12.27 -15.16 -25.22
C GLU A 747 13.26 -14.03 -24.90
N ALA A 748 14.52 -14.39 -24.70
CA ALA A 748 15.57 -13.47 -24.23
C ALA A 748 15.77 -12.26 -25.16
N LYS A 749 15.53 -12.43 -26.47
CA LYS A 749 15.65 -11.36 -27.47
C LYS A 749 14.75 -10.15 -27.22
N PHE A 750 13.67 -10.28 -26.45
CA PHE A 750 12.76 -9.18 -26.13
C PHE A 750 13.18 -8.39 -24.90
N PHE A 751 14.02 -8.96 -24.05
CA PHE A 751 14.52 -8.33 -22.85
C PHE A 751 15.78 -7.51 -23.16
N PRO A 752 15.99 -6.38 -22.49
CA PRO A 752 17.27 -5.68 -22.58
C PRO A 752 18.39 -6.57 -22.00
N PRO A 753 19.50 -6.78 -22.72
CA PRO A 753 20.61 -7.59 -22.19
C PRO A 753 21.21 -7.02 -20.90
N THR A 754 21.14 -5.71 -20.72
CA THR A 754 21.65 -5.03 -19.52
C THR A 754 20.73 -3.90 -19.09
N ILE A 755 20.61 -3.70 -17.77
CA ILE A 755 19.94 -2.57 -17.15
C ILE A 755 20.99 -1.81 -16.33
N THR A 756 21.18 -0.52 -16.62
CA THR A 756 22.13 0.39 -15.94
C THR A 756 21.39 1.44 -15.12
N ASP A 757 22.09 2.38 -14.48
CA ASP A 757 21.47 3.45 -13.69
C ASP A 757 20.62 2.86 -12.52
N VAL A 758 21.15 1.78 -11.94
CA VAL A 758 20.63 1.09 -10.74
C VAL A 758 21.72 1.22 -9.68
N TYR A 759 21.35 1.59 -8.47
CA TYR A 759 22.29 1.91 -7.40
C TYR A 759 21.99 1.08 -6.16
N ILE A 760 23.04 0.85 -5.35
CA ILE A 760 22.91 0.33 -3.99
C ILE A 760 22.22 1.39 -3.13
N ASP A 761 21.08 1.02 -2.56
CA ASP A 761 20.31 1.90 -1.67
C ASP A 761 20.81 1.79 -0.23
N GLU A 762 20.85 0.57 0.31
CA GLU A 762 21.41 0.27 1.63
C GLU A 762 22.08 -1.11 1.64
N ILE A 763 23.04 -1.27 2.54
CA ILE A 763 23.55 -2.58 2.96
C ILE A 763 22.77 -2.96 4.21
N CYS A 764 22.17 -4.15 4.22
CA CYS A 764 21.19 -4.53 5.25
C CYS A 764 21.35 -5.99 5.68
N THR A 765 20.58 -6.39 6.68
CA THR A 765 20.44 -7.77 7.10
C THR A 765 19.17 -8.39 6.54
N TYR A 766 19.30 -9.55 5.91
CA TYR A 766 18.19 -10.40 5.53
C TYR A 766 18.03 -11.54 6.53
N VAL A 767 16.78 -11.92 6.74
CA VAL A 767 16.40 -13.07 7.55
C VAL A 767 15.61 -14.04 6.68
N LEU A 768 15.84 -15.33 6.89
CA LEU A 768 15.26 -16.40 6.14
C LEU A 768 13.78 -16.57 6.50
N ASP A 769 12.94 -16.54 5.48
CA ASP A 769 11.54 -16.89 5.61
C ASP A 769 11.40 -18.42 5.52
N ARG A 770 11.14 -19.08 6.67
CA ARG A 770 11.21 -20.55 6.80
C ARG A 770 10.13 -21.32 6.04
N GLU A 771 9.21 -20.64 5.35
CA GLU A 771 8.31 -21.31 4.39
C GLU A 771 9.04 -21.82 3.13
N SER A 772 10.32 -21.45 2.93
CA SER A 772 11.05 -21.62 1.68
C SER A 772 12.45 -22.24 1.86
N ILE A 773 12.59 -23.50 2.27
CA ILE A 773 13.90 -24.18 2.22
C ILE A 773 13.81 -25.51 1.46
N MET A 774 14.56 -25.57 0.36
CA MET A 774 14.94 -26.78 -0.37
C MET A 774 16.45 -26.99 -0.16
N GLU A 775 16.81 -28.13 0.44
CA GLU A 775 18.06 -28.92 0.33
C GLU A 775 19.47 -28.28 0.42
N GLU A 776 19.69 -26.96 0.39
CA GLU A 776 21.03 -26.35 0.51
C GLU A 776 21.30 -25.84 1.94
N SER A 777 22.17 -26.52 2.69
CA SER A 777 22.57 -26.06 4.03
C SER A 777 24.05 -25.69 4.09
N ASN A 778 24.36 -24.40 3.95
CA ASN A 778 25.58 -23.84 4.51
C ASN A 778 25.27 -23.15 5.84
N GLU A 779 26.32 -22.70 6.53
CA GLU A 779 26.18 -22.13 7.88
C GLU A 779 25.25 -20.91 7.90
N TYR A 780 25.27 -20.08 6.85
CA TYR A 780 24.43 -18.88 6.74
C TYR A 780 22.94 -19.23 6.63
N ILE A 781 22.58 -20.16 5.75
CA ILE A 781 21.21 -20.65 5.59
C ILE A 781 20.75 -21.35 6.88
N SER A 782 21.63 -22.12 7.52
CA SER A 782 21.31 -22.82 8.77
C SER A 782 20.96 -21.87 9.93
N ARG A 783 21.63 -20.71 10.01
CA ARG A 783 21.33 -19.67 11.00
C ARG A 783 20.15 -18.79 10.59
N GLY A 784 19.86 -18.73 9.30
CA GLY A 784 18.75 -17.98 8.74
C GLY A 784 19.01 -16.47 8.63
N LEU A 785 20.25 -15.99 8.73
CA LEU A 785 20.52 -14.56 8.64
C LEU A 785 21.87 -14.23 8.00
N TRP A 786 21.88 -13.21 7.16
CA TRP A 786 23.05 -12.78 6.40
C TRP A 786 22.96 -11.33 5.95
N ASN A 787 24.07 -10.78 5.49
CA ASN A 787 24.13 -9.45 4.91
C ASN A 787 23.80 -9.50 3.43
N GLY A 788 23.13 -8.46 2.95
CA GLY A 788 22.83 -8.26 1.55
C GLY A 788 22.69 -6.77 1.24
N ILE A 789 22.10 -6.50 0.09
CA ILE A 789 21.89 -5.14 -0.39
C ILE A 789 20.42 -4.93 -0.76
N THR A 790 19.96 -3.69 -0.62
CA THR A 790 18.78 -3.19 -1.34
C THR A 790 19.22 -2.38 -2.55
N LEU A 791 18.36 -2.37 -3.56
CA LEU A 791 18.57 -1.57 -4.76
C LEU A 791 17.60 -0.38 -4.80
N THR A 792 17.96 0.60 -5.61
CA THR A 792 17.06 1.65 -6.08
C THR A 792 17.47 2.07 -7.48
N GLY A 793 16.48 2.38 -8.32
CA GLY A 793 16.76 3.13 -9.54
C GLY A 793 15.62 3.07 -10.54
N PHE A 794 15.59 4.06 -11.43
CA PHE A 794 14.83 3.97 -12.67
C PHE A 794 15.68 3.33 -13.77
N GLY A 795 15.97 2.04 -13.58
CA GLY A 795 16.96 1.28 -14.31
C GLY A 795 16.79 1.39 -15.83
N LYS A 796 17.84 1.85 -16.51
CA LYS A 796 17.86 2.15 -17.95
C LYS A 796 18.09 0.90 -18.79
N CYS A 797 17.11 0.56 -19.60
CA CYS A 797 17.10 -0.58 -20.50
C CYS A 797 18.06 -0.35 -21.68
N ARG A 798 19.20 -1.06 -21.68
CA ARG A 798 20.16 -1.02 -22.78
C ARG A 798 19.93 -2.20 -23.70
N TYR A 799 19.32 -1.94 -24.86
CA TYR A 799 19.21 -2.92 -25.93
C TYR A 799 20.52 -2.92 -26.73
N LYS A 800 20.96 -4.10 -27.20
CA LYS A 800 21.98 -4.17 -28.25
C LYS A 800 21.47 -3.33 -29.42
N THR A 801 22.23 -2.31 -29.82
CA THR A 801 21.97 -1.55 -31.04
C THR A 801 21.84 -2.55 -32.17
N THR A 802 20.61 -2.79 -32.59
CA THR A 802 20.31 -3.46 -33.85
C THR A 802 20.68 -2.42 -34.90
N TYR A 803 21.87 -2.57 -35.46
CA TYR A 803 22.28 -1.89 -36.69
C TYR A 803 21.33 -2.28 -37.83
#